data_AF-A0A962R5Z1-F1
#
_entry.id   AF-A0A962R5Z1-F1
#
_cell.length_a   1.000
_cell.length_b   1.000
_cell.length_c   1.000
_cell.angle_alpha   90.00
_cell.angle_beta   90.00
_cell.angle_gamma   90.00
#
_symmetry.space_group_name_H-M   'P 1'
#
loop_
_entity.id
_entity.type
_entity.pdbx_description
1 polymer ?
#
loop_
_entity_poly.entity_id
_entity_poly.type
_entity_poly.pdbx_seq_one_letter_code
_entity_poly.pdbx_strand_id
1 'polypeptide(L)'
;MVAMLLLVSPTWAAEPIGKLIVAAGKIEALGVDGKVRRLRRQAEIYKGDTLITGGDVFAQLRFKDGALIALRPDTEFTIEDYRFDGAEDGSERAIFKLIKGGFRTITGAIGHKNKENYQVSTPVATIGIRGTHYGVRQVTPELAAQRRQAGEDIQPGLYGGVVDGEIAVRNGGGENTFGNDRYFYVASPDAAPETLIAPPGVVFDEDASKQADNQDDNAADGDNQGQDDTQQAQGNGDDQQGDGEGTETAQGGAEGDGASADQQAGVEDGNGDTTGDGGEPVGSVAGDSTSSSSDSGTSSRTGNSTGTGPLSSALVVSINPDTSTLPTTLNNNVVLSTSTESVFTSNETVTVSQATSSSFTRAPVGAGVSLAFIDRQTSRLELISSVLTDNGTDNFAIFYDVGSKDNIQVKQARTQGSGESNQTQTHAFNFGTATLAEFGKDAASGASWGRWSGDYVVTTDGANNDPVTDLHFVYSPSQASSATISAASSRAEPITLFDKISDATTAPTDLNGNVGSYEYFLVGINFATQKLVGYEVKATVGGATYQVELQNDLALADVLKDQSAQLTGKCTGCGTSTSVTLTGDGSVMFIDDALSYIGASYSLRDNSSSYGIAGAAVLQSALTRTQEVNAPSGATALTAFISVDSNSTKKREIQATVQNGTTNLVKTATVNSVGNVVTNTIQGANTSTESRFESNRAFLTDTGGNTVGVNWGRWQDGWSTKISGVNSGSAGHAHFIYSDKVTNTANYPALSSASFTYLGGTSPTDELGRTGSITSATMSVDFLSQSITSYNINATTPGRTWALNSTTTTSFVSAKSGNMALTGTCTGCSTTPVVGSASTEFVGNNASHAISSFGGSIADNSNQIVGTALFKR
;
A
#
# COMPACT_ATOMS: atom_id res chain seq x y z
N MET A 1 34.06 71.74 -15.22
CA MET A 1 33.31 70.85 -14.31
C MET A 1 32.85 69.67 -15.15
N VAL A 2 33.54 68.52 -15.05
CA VAL A 2 33.29 67.34 -15.89
C VAL A 2 32.45 66.36 -15.09
N ALA A 3 31.25 66.02 -15.58
CA ALA A 3 30.38 65.05 -14.93
C ALA A 3 30.79 63.63 -15.35
N MET A 4 31.16 62.81 -14.37
CA MET A 4 31.53 61.41 -14.56
C MET A 4 30.27 60.54 -14.47
N LEU A 5 29.86 59.95 -15.59
CA LEU A 5 28.65 59.13 -15.68
C LEU A 5 28.97 57.68 -15.26
N LEU A 6 28.45 57.26 -14.12
CA LEU A 6 28.59 55.88 -13.62
C LEU A 6 27.64 54.93 -14.37
N LEU A 7 28.22 54.07 -15.21
CA LEU A 7 27.54 52.93 -15.82
C LEU A 7 27.40 51.80 -14.80
N VAL A 8 26.22 51.65 -14.21
CA VAL A 8 25.87 50.47 -13.40
C VAL A 8 25.42 49.37 -14.35
N SER A 9 26.24 48.33 -14.50
CA SER A 9 25.85 47.13 -15.25
C SER A 9 24.88 46.31 -14.41
N PRO A 10 23.72 45.87 -14.93
CA PRO A 10 22.86 44.95 -14.19
C PRO A 10 23.60 43.60 -14.03
N THR A 11 23.92 43.24 -12.79
CA THR A 11 24.38 41.89 -12.46
C THR A 11 23.19 40.95 -12.50
N TRP A 12 23.11 40.13 -13.55
CA TRP A 12 22.11 39.06 -13.63
C TRP A 12 22.47 38.01 -12.59
N ALA A 13 21.70 37.92 -11.51
CA ALA A 13 21.85 36.86 -10.52
C ALA A 13 21.48 35.52 -11.19
N ALA A 14 22.29 34.49 -10.99
CA ALA A 14 21.96 33.15 -11.46
C ALA A 14 20.69 32.67 -10.76
N GLU A 15 19.72 32.17 -11.53
CA GLU A 15 18.45 31.75 -10.96
C GLU A 15 18.60 30.41 -10.21
N PRO A 16 18.09 30.27 -8.98
CA PRO A 16 18.14 29.01 -8.24
C PRO A 16 17.30 27.94 -8.94
N ILE A 17 17.82 26.71 -8.97
CA ILE A 17 17.16 25.56 -9.60
C ILE A 17 16.55 24.59 -8.58
N GLY A 18 16.90 24.74 -7.31
CA GLY A 18 16.44 23.94 -6.20
C GLY A 18 16.97 24.45 -4.87
N LYS A 19 16.67 23.73 -3.78
CA LYS A 19 17.11 24.04 -2.42
C LYS A 19 17.53 22.78 -1.66
N LEU A 20 18.49 22.94 -0.75
CA LEU A 20 18.82 21.93 0.27
C LEU A 20 17.70 21.91 1.33
N ILE A 21 16.99 20.80 1.48
CA ILE A 21 15.88 20.67 2.44
C ILE A 21 16.28 19.98 3.75
N VAL A 22 17.25 19.06 3.73
CA VAL A 22 17.83 18.39 4.91
C VAL A 22 19.33 18.22 4.71
N ALA A 23 20.13 18.37 5.78
CA ALA A 23 21.53 17.92 5.78
C ALA A 23 21.96 17.53 7.20
N ALA A 24 22.45 16.29 7.35
CA ALA A 24 23.12 15.81 8.55
C ALA A 24 24.64 16.00 8.36
N GLY A 25 25.16 17.14 8.83
CA GLY A 25 26.60 17.46 8.75
C GLY A 25 26.97 18.54 7.72
N LYS A 26 28.20 18.50 7.21
CA LYS A 26 28.78 19.54 6.34
C LYS A 26 28.69 19.16 4.85
N ILE A 27 27.86 19.90 4.11
CA ILE A 27 27.78 19.83 2.65
C ILE A 27 28.28 21.16 2.04
N GLU A 28 29.02 21.05 0.94
CA GLU A 28 29.56 22.19 0.19
C GLU A 28 29.12 22.12 -1.27
N ALA A 29 29.01 23.28 -1.91
CA ALA A 29 28.78 23.45 -3.34
C ALA A 29 29.94 24.24 -3.94
N LEU A 30 30.69 23.62 -4.85
CA LEU A 30 31.66 24.29 -5.71
C LEU A 30 30.90 24.86 -6.91
N GLY A 31 30.78 26.19 -6.98
CA GLY A 31 30.15 26.88 -8.11
C GLY A 31 31.04 26.92 -9.34
N VAL A 32 30.43 27.20 -10.51
CA VAL A 32 31.14 27.36 -11.80
C VAL A 32 32.19 28.48 -11.81
N ASP A 33 32.11 29.41 -10.86
CA ASP A 33 33.08 30.49 -10.66
C ASP A 33 34.28 30.06 -9.78
N GLY A 34 34.35 28.78 -9.41
CA GLY A 34 35.38 28.20 -8.55
C GLY A 34 35.21 28.51 -7.06
N LYS A 35 34.12 29.18 -6.65
CA LYS A 35 33.88 29.48 -5.22
C LYS A 35 33.20 28.30 -4.53
N VAL A 36 33.75 27.91 -3.39
CA VAL A 36 33.12 26.95 -2.48
C VAL A 36 32.11 27.69 -1.59
N ARG A 37 30.87 27.21 -1.58
CA ARG A 37 29.78 27.68 -0.71
C ARG A 37 29.37 26.56 0.22
N ARG A 38 29.48 26.75 1.53
CA ARG A 38 28.88 25.82 2.51
C ARG A 38 27.36 25.96 2.45
N LEU A 39 26.65 24.86 2.18
CA LEU A 39 25.19 24.86 2.17
C LEU A 39 24.65 24.65 3.59
N ARG A 40 23.51 25.28 3.88
CA ARG A 40 22.70 25.13 5.10
C ARG A 40 21.25 24.80 4.68
N ARG A 41 20.39 24.37 5.60
CA ARG A 41 18.96 24.17 5.31
C ARG A 41 18.37 25.41 4.62
N GLN A 42 17.55 25.18 3.58
CA GLN A 42 17.00 26.16 2.64
C GLN A 42 18.00 26.88 1.71
N ALA A 43 19.30 26.60 1.78
CA ALA A 43 20.27 27.19 0.85
C ALA A 43 19.99 26.78 -0.60
N GLU A 44 20.18 27.73 -1.50
CA GLU A 44 19.95 27.58 -2.92
C GLU A 44 21.09 26.83 -3.61
N ILE A 45 20.69 25.97 -4.55
CA ILE A 45 21.58 25.33 -5.52
C ILE A 45 21.30 25.90 -6.91
N TYR A 46 22.36 26.00 -7.71
CA TYR A 46 22.38 26.63 -9.03
C TYR A 46 22.87 25.63 -10.08
N LYS A 47 22.51 25.88 -11.34
CA LYS A 47 23.04 25.12 -12.47
C LYS A 47 24.57 25.25 -12.49
N GLY A 48 25.25 24.11 -12.65
CA GLY A 48 26.70 24.00 -12.68
C GLY A 48 27.37 23.87 -11.31
N ASP A 49 26.62 23.81 -10.21
CA ASP A 49 27.19 23.44 -8.90
C ASP A 49 27.69 21.98 -8.91
N THR A 50 28.87 21.74 -8.33
CA THR A 50 29.30 20.42 -7.85
C THR A 50 29.10 20.34 -6.34
N LEU A 51 28.18 19.48 -5.91
CA LEU A 51 27.80 19.24 -4.53
C LEU A 51 28.67 18.13 -3.92
N ILE A 52 29.23 18.40 -2.74
CA ILE A 52 30.22 17.54 -2.06
C ILE A 52 29.74 17.23 -0.64
N THR A 53 29.61 15.94 -0.32
CA THR A 53 29.33 15.45 1.04
C THR A 53 30.58 14.80 1.65
N GLY A 54 30.77 14.97 2.96
CA GLY A 54 31.82 14.29 3.73
C GLY A 54 31.48 12.82 4.06
N GLY A 55 32.41 12.13 4.74
CA GLY A 55 32.36 10.68 4.99
C GLY A 55 31.19 10.14 5.80
N ASP A 56 30.50 10.99 6.58
CA ASP A 56 29.28 10.65 7.34
C ASP A 56 28.09 11.58 6.99
N VAL A 57 28.15 12.32 5.88
CA VAL A 57 27.19 13.39 5.57
C VAL A 57 26.10 12.94 4.60
N PHE A 58 24.86 12.98 5.06
CA PHE A 58 23.67 12.82 4.22
C PHE A 58 23.06 14.19 3.92
N ALA A 59 22.54 14.38 2.70
CA ALA A 59 21.88 15.61 2.29
C ALA A 59 20.69 15.32 1.38
N GLN A 60 19.60 16.07 1.50
CA GLN A 60 18.42 15.95 0.64
C GLN A 60 18.11 17.29 -0.03
N LEU A 61 17.94 17.24 -1.35
CA LEU A 61 17.70 18.36 -2.25
C LEU A 61 16.27 18.26 -2.81
N ARG A 62 15.62 19.41 -3.02
CA ARG A 62 14.37 19.54 -3.79
C ARG A 62 14.56 20.52 -4.93
N PHE A 63 14.29 20.07 -6.15
CA PHE A 63 14.38 20.87 -7.37
C PHE A 63 13.02 21.49 -7.73
N LYS A 64 13.02 22.49 -8.63
CA LYS A 64 11.82 23.23 -9.05
C LYS A 64 10.75 22.38 -9.74
N ASP A 65 11.15 21.33 -10.45
CA ASP A 65 10.27 20.34 -11.10
C ASP A 65 9.68 19.31 -10.11
N GLY A 66 9.91 19.49 -8.81
CA GLY A 66 9.47 18.57 -7.76
C GLY A 66 10.44 17.41 -7.49
N ALA A 67 11.51 17.26 -8.28
CA ALA A 67 12.46 16.16 -8.09
C ALA A 67 13.12 16.21 -6.70
N LEU A 68 13.26 15.04 -6.07
CA LEU A 68 13.99 14.85 -4.82
C LEU A 68 15.27 14.08 -5.11
N ILE A 69 16.40 14.54 -4.55
CA ILE A 69 17.69 13.83 -4.60
C ILE A 69 18.27 13.78 -3.19
N ALA A 70 18.47 12.58 -2.66
CA ALA A 70 19.19 12.33 -1.42
C ALA A 70 20.61 11.86 -1.75
N LEU A 71 21.63 12.67 -1.40
CA LEU A 71 23.05 12.34 -1.51
C LEU A 71 23.49 11.52 -0.29
N ARG A 72 24.24 10.44 -0.54
CA ARG A 72 24.93 9.64 0.49
C ARG A 72 26.25 10.32 0.92
N PRO A 73 26.91 9.84 1.98
CA PRO A 73 28.28 10.24 2.30
C PRO A 73 29.29 9.96 1.18
N ASP A 74 30.42 10.69 1.22
CA ASP A 74 31.51 10.69 0.22
C ASP A 74 31.07 10.93 -1.24
N THR A 75 29.97 11.65 -1.43
CA THR A 75 29.38 11.92 -2.75
C THR A 75 29.90 13.20 -3.36
N GLU A 76 30.20 13.13 -4.66
CA GLU A 76 30.54 14.27 -5.50
C GLU A 76 29.60 14.25 -6.71
N PHE A 77 28.63 15.19 -6.72
CA PHE A 77 27.48 15.20 -7.62
C PHE A 77 27.36 16.56 -8.30
N THR A 78 27.50 16.60 -9.62
CA THR A 78 27.47 17.84 -10.42
C THR A 78 26.14 17.99 -11.16
N ILE A 79 25.60 19.21 -11.17
CA ILE A 79 24.39 19.56 -11.91
C ILE A 79 24.82 20.21 -13.23
N GLU A 80 25.12 19.40 -14.25
CA GLU A 80 25.70 19.87 -15.52
C GLU A 80 24.74 20.77 -16.31
N ASP A 81 23.44 20.40 -16.36
CA ASP A 81 22.40 21.24 -16.93
C ASP A 81 21.08 21.08 -16.18
N TYR A 82 20.36 22.18 -15.99
CA TYR A 82 19.02 22.18 -15.44
C TYR A 82 18.24 23.36 -16.00
N ARG A 83 17.03 23.07 -16.50
CA ARG A 83 16.07 24.07 -16.99
C ARG A 83 14.66 23.57 -16.77
N PHE A 84 13.83 24.37 -16.14
CA PHE A 84 12.40 24.10 -15.95
C PHE A 84 11.65 25.41 -15.72
N ASP A 85 10.88 25.82 -16.72
CA ASP A 85 10.21 27.12 -16.77
C ASP A 85 8.75 27.03 -16.25
N GLY A 86 8.43 26.00 -15.46
CA GLY A 86 7.10 25.72 -14.91
C GLY A 86 6.15 24.94 -15.83
N ALA A 87 6.58 24.63 -17.05
CA ALA A 87 5.85 23.82 -18.03
C ALA A 87 6.78 22.81 -18.71
N GLU A 88 6.21 21.70 -19.15
CA GLU A 88 6.90 20.66 -19.93
C GLU A 88 6.56 20.85 -21.42
N ASP A 89 7.27 21.76 -22.07
CA ASP A 89 7.10 22.14 -23.48
C ASP A 89 8.09 21.43 -24.43
N GLY A 90 8.91 20.52 -23.88
CA GLY A 90 9.97 19.80 -24.58
C GLY A 90 11.34 20.48 -24.46
N SER A 91 11.41 21.65 -23.84
CA SER A 91 12.61 22.47 -23.73
C SER A 91 13.24 22.45 -22.33
N GLU A 92 12.54 21.86 -21.36
CA GLU A 92 13.04 21.50 -20.03
C GLU A 92 14.17 20.44 -20.08
N ARG A 93 15.04 20.41 -19.07
CA ARG A 93 16.22 19.52 -19.06
C ARG A 93 16.76 19.30 -17.65
N ALA A 94 17.26 18.10 -17.37
CA ALA A 94 17.91 17.74 -16.10
C ALA A 94 19.08 16.76 -16.35
N ILE A 95 20.29 17.29 -16.50
CA ILE A 95 21.52 16.52 -16.73
C ILE A 95 22.40 16.60 -15.50
N PHE A 96 22.69 15.45 -14.90
CA PHE A 96 23.52 15.33 -13.72
C PHE A 96 24.72 14.43 -13.97
N LYS A 97 25.71 14.52 -13.08
CA LYS A 97 26.90 13.68 -13.10
C LYS A 97 27.31 13.24 -11.71
N LEU A 98 27.38 11.93 -11.49
CA LEU A 98 27.91 11.34 -10.27
C LEU A 98 29.38 10.97 -10.51
N ILE A 99 30.30 11.62 -9.79
CA ILE A 99 31.74 11.38 -9.92
C ILE A 99 32.18 10.24 -8.98
N LYS A 100 31.71 10.27 -7.73
CA LYS A 100 31.91 9.24 -6.70
C LYS A 100 30.80 9.29 -5.65
N GLY A 101 30.72 8.28 -4.79
CA GLY A 101 29.68 8.16 -3.76
C GLY A 101 28.36 7.73 -4.38
N GLY A 102 27.23 8.20 -3.88
CA GLY A 102 25.92 7.75 -4.38
C GLY A 102 24.76 8.65 -4.04
N PHE A 103 23.63 8.43 -4.71
CA PHE A 103 22.39 9.13 -4.43
C PHE A 103 21.18 8.25 -4.66
N ARG A 104 20.06 8.64 -4.06
CA ARG A 104 18.71 8.11 -4.33
C ARG A 104 17.85 9.27 -4.81
N THR A 105 17.05 9.06 -5.85
CA THR A 105 16.21 10.12 -6.42
C THR A 105 14.79 9.64 -6.70
N ILE A 106 13.83 10.56 -6.52
CA ILE A 106 12.49 10.50 -7.10
C ILE A 106 12.46 11.60 -8.16
N THR A 107 12.21 11.22 -9.41
CA THR A 107 12.27 12.14 -10.56
C THR A 107 11.06 13.07 -10.58
N GLY A 108 11.27 14.36 -10.85
CA GLY A 108 10.21 15.35 -11.01
C GLY A 108 9.60 15.36 -12.41
N ALA A 109 8.83 16.40 -12.72
CA ALA A 109 8.04 16.54 -13.95
C ALA A 109 8.88 16.29 -15.23
N ILE A 110 10.08 16.88 -15.31
CA ILE A 110 11.04 16.71 -16.42
C ILE A 110 11.23 15.23 -16.78
N GLY A 111 11.36 14.38 -15.76
CA GLY A 111 11.61 12.95 -15.92
C GLY A 111 10.39 12.09 -16.21
N HIS A 112 9.18 12.65 -16.07
CA HIS A 112 7.93 11.91 -16.23
C HIS A 112 7.45 11.92 -17.69
N LYS A 113 7.35 13.11 -18.29
CA LYS A 113 6.80 13.30 -19.64
C LYS A 113 7.84 13.19 -20.76
N ASN A 114 8.97 13.90 -20.63
CA ASN A 114 10.01 13.97 -21.67
C ASN A 114 11.27 13.23 -21.22
N LYS A 115 11.16 11.89 -21.19
CA LYS A 115 12.14 10.95 -20.62
C LYS A 115 13.58 11.11 -21.13
N GLU A 116 13.78 11.59 -22.36
CA GLU A 116 15.10 11.86 -22.95
C GLU A 116 15.78 13.15 -22.42
N ASN A 117 15.01 14.05 -21.79
CA ASN A 117 15.52 15.30 -21.23
C ASN A 117 16.14 15.13 -19.83
N TYR A 118 16.06 13.94 -19.23
CA TYR A 118 16.71 13.58 -17.97
C TYR A 118 17.85 12.58 -18.21
N GLN A 119 19.03 12.85 -17.64
CA GLN A 119 20.19 11.96 -17.77
C GLN A 119 21.13 12.06 -16.56
N VAL A 120 21.72 10.95 -16.16
CA VAL A 120 22.84 10.92 -15.20
C VAL A 120 24.06 10.25 -15.83
N SER A 121 25.17 10.98 -15.90
CA SER A 121 26.47 10.42 -16.30
C SER A 121 27.27 9.94 -15.09
N THR A 122 28.03 8.86 -15.28
CA THR A 122 28.96 8.28 -14.30
C THR A 122 30.27 7.90 -15.01
N PRO A 123 31.37 7.61 -14.28
CA PRO A 123 32.62 7.13 -14.89
C PRO A 123 32.50 5.88 -15.78
N VAL A 124 31.48 5.02 -15.59
CA VAL A 124 31.36 3.72 -16.27
C VAL A 124 30.07 3.51 -17.07
N ALA A 125 29.06 4.37 -16.89
CA ALA A 125 27.79 4.30 -17.61
C ALA A 125 27.03 5.64 -17.63
N THR A 126 26.10 5.75 -18.56
CA THR A 126 25.08 6.80 -18.61
C THR A 126 23.70 6.20 -18.32
N ILE A 127 22.88 6.89 -17.54
CA ILE A 127 21.56 6.45 -17.10
C ILE A 127 20.50 7.40 -17.65
N GLY A 128 19.52 6.86 -18.37
CA GLY A 128 18.24 7.49 -18.67
C GLY A 128 17.12 6.87 -17.82
N ILE A 129 15.97 7.53 -17.76
CA ILE A 129 14.84 7.12 -16.89
C ILE A 129 13.54 7.00 -17.68
N ARG A 130 12.49 6.45 -17.05
CA ARG A 130 11.12 6.43 -17.57
C ARG A 130 10.07 6.91 -16.58
N GLY A 131 10.41 7.86 -15.72
CA GLY A 131 9.64 8.28 -14.54
C GLY A 131 9.91 7.28 -13.41
N THR A 132 10.68 7.64 -12.39
CA THR A 132 11.43 6.64 -11.62
C THR A 132 11.83 7.08 -10.22
N HIS A 133 11.74 6.15 -9.26
CA HIS A 133 12.45 6.17 -7.99
C HIS A 133 13.62 5.17 -8.06
N TYR A 134 14.86 5.64 -8.06
CA TYR A 134 16.04 4.76 -8.15
C TYR A 134 17.20 5.23 -7.27
N GLY A 135 18.17 4.34 -7.03
CA GLY A 135 19.38 4.63 -6.29
C GLY A 135 20.62 4.07 -7.00
N VAL A 136 21.73 4.80 -6.93
CA VAL A 136 23.03 4.39 -7.49
C VAL A 136 24.19 4.76 -6.60
N ARG A 137 25.27 3.99 -6.67
CA ARG A 137 26.55 4.27 -6.01
C ARG A 137 27.73 3.90 -6.91
N GLN A 138 28.57 4.89 -7.19
CA GLN A 138 29.85 4.72 -7.86
C GLN A 138 30.92 4.37 -6.81
N VAL A 139 31.30 3.10 -6.75
CA VAL A 139 32.34 2.57 -5.86
C VAL A 139 33.70 2.76 -6.53
N THR A 140 34.62 3.49 -5.88
CA THR A 140 35.99 3.67 -6.35
C THR A 140 36.90 2.51 -5.88
N PRO A 141 38.08 2.31 -6.48
CA PRO A 141 39.04 1.30 -6.01
C PRO A 141 39.43 1.46 -4.54
N GLU A 142 39.53 2.70 -4.06
CA GLU A 142 39.87 3.04 -2.68
C GLU A 142 38.76 2.64 -1.71
N LEU A 143 37.50 2.97 -2.02
CA LEU A 143 36.34 2.56 -1.21
C LEU A 143 36.20 1.03 -1.19
N ALA A 144 36.41 0.36 -2.33
CA ALA A 144 36.41 -1.09 -2.39
C ALA A 144 37.54 -1.72 -1.55
N ALA A 145 38.74 -1.12 -1.52
CA ALA A 145 39.84 -1.57 -0.68
C ALA A 145 39.53 -1.39 0.83
N GLN A 146 38.93 -0.27 1.21
CA GLN A 146 38.50 0.02 2.58
C GLN A 146 37.42 -0.97 3.04
N ARG A 147 36.41 -1.26 2.22
CA ARG A 147 35.33 -2.18 2.57
C ARG A 147 35.78 -3.65 2.67
N ARG A 148 36.75 -4.09 1.84
CA ARG A 148 37.39 -5.40 2.02
C ARG A 148 38.14 -5.54 3.35
N GLN A 149 38.71 -4.46 3.89
CA GLN A 149 39.32 -4.48 5.23
C GLN A 149 38.28 -4.61 6.36
N ALA A 150 37.04 -4.17 6.11
CA ALA A 150 35.89 -4.37 6.99
C ALA A 150 35.17 -5.73 6.80
N GLY A 151 35.68 -6.61 5.92
CA GLY A 151 35.11 -7.93 5.65
C GLY A 151 34.05 -7.97 4.53
N GLU A 152 33.78 -6.85 3.85
CA GLU A 152 32.85 -6.77 2.72
C GLU A 152 33.60 -6.96 1.38
N ASP A 153 33.32 -8.03 0.62
CA ASP A 153 33.86 -8.18 -0.74
C ASP A 153 33.02 -7.43 -1.77
N ILE A 154 33.35 -6.15 -1.97
CA ILE A 154 32.78 -5.31 -3.03
C ILE A 154 33.83 -4.99 -4.10
N GLN A 155 33.40 -4.87 -5.36
CA GLN A 155 34.27 -4.58 -6.48
C GLN A 155 34.15 -3.10 -6.90
N PRO A 156 35.18 -2.48 -7.51
CA PRO A 156 35.07 -1.12 -8.04
C PRO A 156 34.16 -1.09 -9.26
N GLY A 157 33.20 -0.16 -9.30
CA GLY A 157 32.21 -0.09 -10.36
C GLY A 157 30.96 0.70 -9.95
N LEU A 158 29.98 0.77 -10.85
CA LEU A 158 28.67 1.36 -10.56
C LEU A 158 27.71 0.27 -10.10
N TYR A 159 27.16 0.43 -8.91
CA TYR A 159 26.03 -0.36 -8.41
C TYR A 159 24.76 0.48 -8.47
N GLY A 160 23.62 -0.16 -8.66
CA GLY A 160 22.34 0.52 -8.53
C GLY A 160 21.16 -0.41 -8.43
N GLY A 161 19.99 0.20 -8.25
CA GLY A 161 18.71 -0.46 -8.39
C GLY A 161 17.56 0.51 -8.49
N VAL A 162 16.40 -0.02 -8.87
CA VAL A 162 15.18 0.74 -9.10
C VAL A 162 14.13 0.29 -8.09
N VAL A 163 13.54 1.26 -7.40
CA VAL A 163 12.48 1.06 -6.41
C VAL A 163 11.13 1.14 -7.10
N ASP A 164 10.96 2.12 -7.99
CA ASP A 164 9.76 2.29 -8.81
C ASP A 164 10.11 2.90 -10.18
N GLY A 165 9.35 2.56 -11.22
CA GLY A 165 9.61 2.96 -12.60
C GLY A 165 10.66 2.10 -13.32
N GLU A 166 11.30 2.66 -14.35
CA GLU A 166 12.32 1.97 -15.14
C GLU A 166 13.47 2.91 -15.52
N ILE A 167 14.72 2.42 -15.48
CA ILE A 167 15.90 3.09 -16.04
C ILE A 167 16.50 2.33 -17.21
N ALA A 168 17.16 3.04 -18.10
CA ALA A 168 18.06 2.49 -19.12
C ALA A 168 19.51 2.84 -18.75
N VAL A 169 20.35 1.83 -18.56
CA VAL A 169 21.79 2.00 -18.27
C VAL A 169 22.57 1.61 -19.52
N ARG A 170 23.43 2.50 -20.01
CA ARG A 170 24.16 2.35 -21.27
C ARG A 170 25.63 2.75 -21.15
N ASN A 171 26.51 1.98 -21.79
CA ASN A 171 27.92 2.29 -21.94
C ASN A 171 28.49 1.73 -23.27
N GLY A 172 29.82 1.62 -23.39
CA GLY A 172 30.49 1.06 -24.58
C GLY A 172 30.27 -0.45 -24.77
N GLY A 173 29.98 -1.18 -23.69
CA GLY A 173 29.70 -2.61 -23.70
C GLY A 173 28.27 -2.97 -24.08
N GLY A 174 27.31 -2.04 -23.92
CA GLY A 174 25.92 -2.24 -24.32
C GLY A 174 24.92 -1.35 -23.58
N GLU A 175 23.64 -1.73 -23.67
CA GLU A 175 22.53 -1.09 -22.95
C GLU A 175 21.66 -2.18 -22.30
N ASN A 176 21.14 -1.90 -21.10
CA ASN A 176 20.22 -2.77 -20.39
C ASN A 176 19.20 -1.93 -19.60
N THR A 177 17.97 -2.43 -19.47
CA THR A 177 16.85 -1.74 -18.82
C THR A 177 16.45 -2.44 -17.52
N PHE A 178 16.24 -1.67 -16.46
CA PHE A 178 15.93 -2.17 -15.11
C PHE A 178 14.65 -1.51 -14.59
N GLY A 179 13.60 -2.30 -14.34
CA GLY A 179 12.33 -1.86 -13.75
C GLY A 179 12.30 -2.03 -12.21
N ASN A 180 11.13 -1.82 -11.60
CA ASN A 180 10.88 -2.01 -10.16
C ASN A 180 11.55 -3.27 -9.57
N ASP A 181 12.11 -3.14 -8.36
CA ASP A 181 12.85 -4.16 -7.61
C ASP A 181 14.05 -4.80 -8.36
N ARG A 182 14.57 -4.17 -9.43
CA ARG A 182 15.74 -4.67 -10.18
C ARG A 182 17.02 -3.94 -9.82
N TYR A 183 18.09 -4.72 -9.69
CA TYR A 183 19.41 -4.27 -9.31
C TYR A 183 20.43 -4.55 -10.42
N PHE A 184 21.52 -3.79 -10.45
CA PHE A 184 22.54 -3.89 -11.48
C PHE A 184 23.94 -3.54 -11.02
N TYR A 185 24.91 -4.01 -11.80
CA TYR A 185 26.34 -3.69 -11.66
C TYR A 185 26.96 -3.39 -13.02
N VAL A 186 27.85 -2.40 -13.06
CA VAL A 186 28.66 -2.06 -14.23
C VAL A 186 30.12 -1.96 -13.81
N ALA A 187 30.93 -2.92 -14.25
CA ALA A 187 32.33 -3.03 -13.83
C ALA A 187 33.26 -1.96 -14.46
N SER A 188 32.98 -1.53 -15.69
CA SER A 188 33.84 -0.63 -16.46
C SER A 188 33.07 0.04 -17.61
N PRO A 189 33.62 1.07 -18.28
CA PRO A 189 32.98 1.73 -19.42
C PRO A 189 32.64 0.82 -20.60
N ASP A 190 33.32 -0.31 -20.74
CA ASP A 190 33.20 -1.25 -21.86
C ASP A 190 32.58 -2.62 -21.46
N ALA A 191 32.24 -2.80 -20.17
CA ALA A 191 31.56 -3.99 -19.68
C ALA A 191 30.05 -3.77 -19.70
N ALA A 192 29.29 -4.60 -20.41
CA ALA A 192 27.83 -4.48 -20.52
C ALA A 192 27.16 -4.46 -19.11
N PRO A 193 26.10 -3.65 -18.89
CA PRO A 193 25.42 -3.60 -17.59
C PRO A 193 24.76 -4.94 -17.21
N GLU A 194 25.22 -5.53 -16.10
CA GLU A 194 24.77 -6.84 -15.62
C GLU A 194 23.62 -6.70 -14.60
N THR A 195 22.64 -7.60 -14.65
CA THR A 195 21.61 -7.70 -13.60
C THR A 195 22.22 -8.32 -12.35
N LEU A 196 22.02 -7.68 -11.19
CA LEU A 196 22.24 -8.28 -9.89
C LEU A 196 20.98 -9.01 -9.41
N ILE A 197 21.22 -10.14 -8.74
CA ILE A 197 20.22 -11.11 -8.31
C ILE A 197 19.67 -10.77 -6.90
N ALA A 198 20.32 -9.85 -6.19
CA ALA A 198 19.93 -9.34 -4.88
C ALA A 198 20.27 -7.84 -4.76
N PRO A 199 19.66 -7.10 -3.81
CA PRO A 199 20.02 -5.72 -3.56
C PRO A 199 21.51 -5.58 -3.18
N PRO A 200 22.31 -4.76 -3.88
CA PRO A 200 23.64 -4.43 -3.42
C PRO A 200 23.50 -3.52 -2.19
N GLY A 201 23.77 -4.06 -0.99
CA GLY A 201 23.58 -3.34 0.29
C GLY A 201 24.09 -1.90 0.23
N VAL A 202 25.29 -1.72 -0.32
CA VAL A 202 25.97 -0.43 -0.57
C VAL A 202 25.12 0.68 -1.19
N VAL A 203 24.01 0.38 -1.89
CA VAL A 203 23.07 1.37 -2.45
C VAL A 203 21.90 1.68 -1.51
N PHE A 204 21.38 0.68 -0.78
CA PHE A 204 20.08 0.73 -0.08
C PHE A 204 20.11 0.51 1.44
N ASP A 205 21.27 0.41 2.09
CA ASP A 205 21.40 0.27 3.56
C ASP A 205 20.49 1.24 4.35
N GLU A 206 19.82 0.75 5.41
CA GLU A 206 18.80 1.48 6.20
C GLU A 206 19.32 2.69 7.01
N ASP A 207 20.63 2.83 7.22
CA ASP A 207 21.17 3.83 8.16
C ASP A 207 20.88 5.29 7.78
N ALA A 208 20.55 5.53 6.49
CA ALA A 208 20.34 6.85 5.92
C ALA A 208 19.15 7.66 6.50
N SER A 209 18.16 7.01 7.11
CA SER A 209 17.02 7.71 7.75
C SER A 209 17.25 7.93 9.24
N LYS A 210 17.83 6.97 9.95
CA LYS A 210 17.97 6.99 11.42
C LYS A 210 18.98 8.01 11.95
N GLN A 211 19.91 8.50 11.11
CA GLN A 211 20.86 9.54 11.50
C GLN A 211 20.34 10.98 11.26
N ALA A 212 19.32 11.18 10.41
CA ALA A 212 18.78 12.51 10.15
C ALA A 212 17.88 13.02 11.28
N ASP A 213 17.03 12.14 11.84
CA ASP A 213 16.07 12.51 12.89
C ASP A 213 16.71 12.75 14.27
N ASN A 214 17.91 12.23 14.52
CA ASN A 214 18.57 12.26 15.83
C ASN A 214 19.50 13.48 16.05
N GLN A 215 19.44 14.53 15.21
CA GLN A 215 20.34 15.69 15.30
C GLN A 215 19.67 17.09 15.25
N ASP A 216 18.33 17.18 15.34
CA ASP A 216 17.64 18.48 15.33
C ASP A 216 17.71 19.27 16.67
N ASP A 217 18.21 18.66 17.75
CA ASP A 217 18.21 19.26 19.11
C ASP A 217 19.43 20.15 19.47
N ASN A 218 20.48 20.24 18.63
CA ASN A 218 21.74 20.93 19.01
C ASN A 218 22.36 21.81 17.90
N ALA A 219 21.53 22.50 17.11
CA ALA A 219 21.99 23.42 16.07
C ALA A 219 21.27 24.78 16.03
N ALA A 220 21.00 25.37 17.21
CA ALA A 220 20.58 26.76 17.31
C ALA A 220 21.28 27.52 18.46
N ASP A 221 21.81 28.69 18.10
CA ASP A 221 22.36 29.77 18.92
C ASP A 221 23.78 29.63 19.51
N GLY A 222 24.53 30.73 19.48
CA GLY A 222 25.96 30.76 19.86
C GLY A 222 26.89 31.67 19.06
N ASP A 223 26.43 32.80 18.50
CA ASP A 223 27.32 33.85 17.98
C ASP A 223 27.67 34.85 19.11
N ASN A 224 28.90 34.80 19.65
CA ASN A 224 29.59 36.03 20.06
C ASN A 224 31.13 35.90 20.10
N GLN A 225 31.79 37.06 20.00
CA GLN A 225 33.19 37.26 19.64
C GLN A 225 34.18 37.05 20.81
N GLY A 226 35.42 36.70 20.47
CA GLY A 226 36.57 36.81 21.38
C GLY A 226 37.86 36.23 20.80
N GLN A 227 38.88 37.07 20.61
CA GLN A 227 40.25 36.65 20.29
C GLN A 227 40.93 36.11 21.54
N ASP A 228 41.79 35.09 21.43
CA ASP A 228 43.25 35.27 21.61
C ASP A 228 44.04 34.04 21.09
N ASP A 229 45.31 34.25 20.74
CA ASP A 229 46.27 33.20 20.41
C ASP A 229 46.79 32.53 21.69
N THR A 230 47.01 31.20 21.70
CA THR A 230 48.30 30.63 22.14
C THR A 230 48.49 29.13 21.85
N GLN A 231 49.77 28.79 21.72
CA GLN A 231 50.37 27.56 21.21
C GLN A 231 50.33 26.34 22.15
N GLN A 232 50.84 25.23 21.60
CA GLN A 232 51.38 24.01 22.25
C GLN A 232 50.36 22.94 22.68
N ALA A 233 50.64 21.63 22.67
CA ALA A 233 51.52 20.73 21.91
C ALA A 233 51.69 19.45 22.76
N GLN A 234 51.61 18.27 22.14
CA GLN A 234 51.98 16.94 22.72
C GLN A 234 51.08 16.46 23.90
N GLY A 235 50.87 15.15 24.11
CA GLY A 235 51.35 13.97 23.38
C GLY A 235 50.67 12.67 23.84
N ASN A 236 51.20 11.52 23.41
CA ASN A 236 50.71 10.15 23.71
C ASN A 236 50.57 9.82 25.21
N GLY A 237 49.76 8.81 25.53
CA GLY A 237 49.85 8.09 26.81
C GLY A 237 48.76 7.05 27.03
N ASP A 238 49.12 5.78 26.89
CA ASP A 238 48.28 4.58 27.00
C ASP A 238 47.70 4.29 28.42
N ASP A 239 46.73 3.36 28.42
CA ASP A 239 46.57 2.23 29.35
C ASP A 239 45.74 2.27 30.67
N GLN A 240 45.00 1.15 30.81
CA GLN A 240 44.58 0.42 32.03
C GLN A 240 43.41 0.89 32.92
N GLN A 241 42.26 0.25 32.70
CA GLN A 241 41.69 -0.82 33.56
C GLN A 241 41.68 -0.62 35.09
N GLY A 242 40.48 -0.69 35.70
CA GLY A 242 40.30 -0.81 37.15
C GLY A 242 38.83 -0.93 37.58
N ASP A 243 38.42 -2.12 38.02
CA ASP A 243 37.12 -2.36 38.66
C ASP A 243 37.11 -1.86 40.13
N GLY A 244 35.96 -1.49 40.68
CA GLY A 244 35.82 -1.15 42.10
C GLY A 244 34.41 -0.73 42.53
N GLU A 245 33.79 -1.51 43.41
CA GLU A 245 32.41 -1.33 43.90
C GLU A 245 32.23 -0.15 44.88
N GLY A 246 31.00 0.35 45.02
CA GLY A 246 30.61 1.34 46.04
C GLY A 246 29.11 1.39 46.28
N THR A 247 28.63 0.69 47.32
CA THR A 247 27.22 0.61 47.76
C THR A 247 26.74 1.83 48.55
N GLU A 248 25.45 2.17 48.45
CA GLU A 248 24.69 2.79 49.55
C GLU A 248 23.38 2.05 49.84
N THR A 249 22.98 2.04 51.12
CA THR A 249 21.87 1.24 51.68
C THR A 249 21.00 2.06 52.64
N ALA A 250 19.68 1.90 52.55
CA ALA A 250 18.70 2.04 53.65
C ALA A 250 17.43 1.26 53.24
N GLN A 251 17.01 0.16 53.89
CA GLN A 251 16.39 0.03 55.22
C GLN A 251 15.27 1.06 55.50
N GLY A 252 14.05 0.68 55.90
CA GLY A 252 13.48 -0.67 56.07
C GLY A 252 12.08 -0.63 56.71
N GLY A 253 11.40 -1.78 56.83
CA GLY A 253 10.10 -1.90 57.54
C GLY A 253 9.39 -3.24 57.27
N ALA A 254 9.36 -4.11 58.29
CA ALA A 254 8.60 -5.39 58.31
C ALA A 254 7.10 -5.12 58.66
N GLU A 255 6.15 -6.06 58.79
CA GLU A 255 6.07 -7.49 59.16
C GLU A 255 4.81 -8.11 58.45
N GLY A 256 4.51 -9.40 58.39
CA GLY A 256 5.14 -10.64 58.87
C GLY A 256 4.26 -11.88 58.57
N ASP A 257 4.89 -13.06 58.54
CA ASP A 257 4.44 -14.47 58.59
C ASP A 257 2.96 -14.93 58.44
N GLY A 258 2.78 -16.12 57.84
CA GLY A 258 1.62 -16.99 58.09
C GLY A 258 1.39 -18.08 57.04
N ALA A 259 1.74 -19.34 57.33
CA ALA A 259 1.71 -20.44 56.36
C ALA A 259 0.65 -21.53 56.65
N SER A 260 0.38 -22.34 55.61
CA SER A 260 -0.09 -23.74 55.62
C SER A 260 -1.60 -24.04 55.48
N ALA A 261 -1.83 -25.16 54.76
CA ALA A 261 -3.08 -25.88 54.52
C ALA A 261 -3.61 -26.57 55.82
N ASP A 262 -4.76 -27.27 55.88
CA ASP A 262 -5.21 -28.31 54.93
C ASP A 262 -6.64 -28.86 55.25
N GLN A 263 -7.28 -29.53 54.27
CA GLN A 263 -8.44 -30.47 54.41
C GLN A 263 -9.79 -29.87 54.97
N GLN A 264 -11.01 -30.42 54.79
CA GLN A 264 -11.50 -31.74 54.34
C GLN A 264 -12.94 -31.67 53.77
N ALA A 265 -13.43 -32.73 53.11
CA ALA A 265 -14.80 -32.85 52.57
C ALA A 265 -15.85 -33.43 53.56
N GLY A 266 -17.15 -33.24 53.28
CA GLY A 266 -18.29 -33.84 54.00
C GLY A 266 -19.62 -33.64 53.25
N VAL A 267 -20.58 -34.56 53.40
CA VAL A 267 -21.75 -34.77 52.51
C VAL A 267 -23.06 -35.00 53.32
N GLU A 268 -24.22 -34.78 52.66
CA GLU A 268 -25.58 -35.34 52.90
C GLU A 268 -26.64 -34.62 53.81
N ASP A 269 -27.82 -34.47 53.19
CA ASP A 269 -29.24 -34.60 53.63
C ASP A 269 -29.94 -33.73 54.72
N GLY A 270 -31.20 -33.36 54.42
CA GLY A 270 -32.18 -32.80 55.37
C GLY A 270 -33.47 -32.20 54.75
N ASN A 271 -34.54 -33.00 54.62
CA ASN A 271 -35.82 -32.69 53.94
C ASN A 271 -36.83 -31.80 54.72
N GLY A 272 -37.82 -31.18 54.03
CA GLY A 272 -39.01 -30.52 54.64
C GLY A 272 -40.06 -30.04 53.60
N ASP A 273 -41.34 -30.41 53.79
CA ASP A 273 -42.42 -30.39 52.76
C ASP A 273 -43.74 -29.70 53.22
N THR A 274 -44.68 -29.47 52.29
CA THR A 274 -46.12 -29.09 52.39
C THR A 274 -46.44 -27.59 52.58
N THR A 275 -47.38 -26.88 51.91
CA THR A 275 -48.40 -27.08 50.82
C THR A 275 -48.59 -25.74 50.05
N GLY A 276 -49.30 -25.57 48.90
CA GLY A 276 -49.98 -26.48 47.96
C GLY A 276 -51.07 -25.77 47.09
N ASP A 277 -51.54 -26.45 46.02
CA ASP A 277 -52.71 -26.19 45.13
C ASP A 277 -52.68 -25.07 44.05
N GLY A 278 -53.20 -25.35 42.83
CA GLY A 278 -53.60 -24.25 41.91
C GLY A 278 -53.74 -24.37 40.37
N GLY A 279 -53.71 -25.53 39.70
CA GLY A 279 -54.33 -25.68 38.34
C GLY A 279 -53.47 -25.60 37.04
N GLU A 280 -53.79 -26.49 36.10
CA GLU A 280 -53.07 -26.88 34.85
C GLU A 280 -53.89 -26.49 33.55
N PRO A 281 -53.59 -26.89 32.27
CA PRO A 281 -52.79 -26.06 31.33
C PRO A 281 -53.29 -26.08 29.84
N VAL A 282 -52.40 -25.71 28.89
CA VAL A 282 -52.32 -26.00 27.41
C VAL A 282 -53.56 -26.15 26.50
N GLY A 283 -53.45 -25.61 25.28
CA GLY A 283 -54.22 -26.09 24.12
C GLY A 283 -54.08 -25.27 22.83
N SER A 284 -53.33 -25.78 21.84
CA SER A 284 -53.27 -25.27 20.46
C SER A 284 -54.35 -25.84 19.55
N VAL A 285 -54.74 -25.15 18.45
CA VAL A 285 -54.96 -25.69 17.07
C VAL A 285 -55.49 -24.57 16.12
N ALA A 286 -55.34 -24.76 14.80
CA ALA A 286 -55.53 -23.78 13.73
C ALA A 286 -56.92 -23.78 13.05
N GLY A 287 -57.14 -22.81 12.14
CA GLY A 287 -58.30 -22.66 11.23
C GLY A 287 -58.81 -21.21 11.27
N ASP A 288 -58.51 -20.32 10.32
CA ASP A 288 -58.91 -20.24 8.89
C ASP A 288 -60.11 -19.29 8.65
N SER A 289 -60.12 -18.71 7.45
CA SER A 289 -61.24 -18.12 6.68
C SER A 289 -62.01 -16.86 7.16
N THR A 290 -61.68 -15.77 6.45
CA THR A 290 -62.62 -14.92 5.67
C THR A 290 -63.48 -13.80 6.32
N SER A 291 -63.08 -12.57 5.95
CA SER A 291 -63.86 -11.63 5.13
C SER A 291 -64.87 -10.65 5.74
N SER A 292 -64.94 -9.49 5.08
CA SER A 292 -66.07 -8.55 5.02
C SER A 292 -66.31 -7.70 6.29
N SER A 293 -66.80 -6.46 6.22
CA SER A 293 -67.09 -5.60 5.05
C SER A 293 -67.26 -4.12 5.43
N SER A 294 -67.20 -3.27 4.40
CA SER A 294 -68.05 -2.09 4.17
C SER A 294 -68.06 -0.90 5.17
N ASP A 295 -67.42 0.19 4.72
CA ASP A 295 -68.09 1.34 4.06
C ASP A 295 -68.68 2.51 4.88
N SER A 296 -68.59 3.67 4.23
CA SER A 296 -69.37 4.91 4.40
C SER A 296 -69.10 5.79 5.64
N GLY A 297 -69.05 7.12 5.44
CA GLY A 297 -68.89 8.04 6.56
C GLY A 297 -68.64 9.54 6.27
N THR A 298 -68.87 10.04 5.06
CA THR A 298 -68.71 11.49 4.77
C THR A 298 -69.74 12.34 5.53
N SER A 299 -69.32 13.27 6.41
CA SER A 299 -69.96 14.60 6.50
C SER A 299 -69.23 15.60 7.42
N SER A 300 -69.30 16.87 7.01
CA SER A 300 -68.87 18.08 7.72
C SER A 300 -69.66 18.41 9.00
N ARG A 301 -69.01 19.08 9.99
CA ARG A 301 -69.30 20.52 10.31
C ARG A 301 -68.48 21.12 11.47
N THR A 302 -67.81 22.23 11.18
CA THR A 302 -67.66 23.49 11.96
C THR A 302 -67.70 23.48 13.51
N GLY A 303 -66.60 23.91 14.13
CA GLY A 303 -66.54 24.46 15.50
C GLY A 303 -65.26 25.29 15.71
N ASN A 304 -65.37 26.54 16.17
CA ASN A 304 -64.28 27.54 16.21
C ASN A 304 -63.83 27.84 17.66
N SER A 305 -62.52 27.96 17.93
CA SER A 305 -61.98 28.51 19.20
C SER A 305 -60.47 28.90 19.16
N THR A 306 -60.17 30.13 18.71
CA THR A 306 -59.13 31.08 19.20
C THR A 306 -57.71 30.60 19.66
N GLY A 307 -56.64 31.17 19.07
CA GLY A 307 -55.26 31.05 19.61
C GLY A 307 -54.08 31.71 18.84
N THR A 308 -54.04 33.04 18.73
CA THR A 308 -52.82 33.92 18.64
C THR A 308 -51.58 33.55 17.78
N GLY A 309 -51.61 33.88 16.48
CA GLY A 309 -50.59 34.54 15.60
C GLY A 309 -49.07 34.21 15.59
N PRO A 310 -48.26 34.83 14.69
CA PRO A 310 -48.59 35.45 13.39
C PRO A 310 -48.04 34.64 12.19
N LEU A 311 -48.71 34.72 11.02
CA LEU A 311 -48.21 34.14 9.77
C LEU A 311 -47.81 35.26 8.79
N SER A 312 -46.56 35.23 8.31
CA SER A 312 -46.11 36.04 7.17
C SER A 312 -46.63 35.44 5.86
N SER A 313 -47.05 36.31 4.94
CA SER A 313 -47.81 35.96 3.75
C SER A 313 -47.07 35.04 2.78
N ALA A 314 -47.68 33.88 2.47
CA ALA A 314 -47.28 33.09 1.31
C ALA A 314 -47.85 33.71 0.03
N LEU A 315 -46.98 34.21 -0.85
CA LEU A 315 -47.35 34.56 -2.22
C LEU A 315 -47.33 33.29 -3.08
N VAL A 316 -48.50 32.72 -3.35
CA VAL A 316 -48.62 31.56 -4.24
C VAL A 316 -48.57 32.05 -5.69
N VAL A 317 -47.43 31.84 -6.36
CA VAL A 317 -47.31 31.98 -7.81
C VAL A 317 -47.46 30.61 -8.44
N SER A 318 -48.64 30.30 -8.98
CA SER A 318 -48.81 29.14 -9.87
C SER A 318 -48.19 29.46 -11.23
N ILE A 319 -47.13 28.74 -11.60
CA ILE A 319 -46.59 28.77 -12.96
C ILE A 319 -47.19 27.58 -13.71
N ASN A 320 -47.94 27.87 -14.77
CA ASN A 320 -48.55 26.87 -15.64
C ASN A 320 -47.50 26.41 -16.67
N PRO A 321 -47.19 25.11 -16.80
CA PRO A 321 -46.09 24.63 -17.63
C PRO A 321 -46.49 24.52 -19.10
N ASP A 322 -46.79 25.65 -19.74
CA ASP A 322 -46.95 25.69 -21.20
C ASP A 322 -46.76 27.12 -21.76
N THR A 323 -45.57 27.39 -22.32
CA THR A 323 -45.37 28.15 -23.57
C THR A 323 -43.88 28.40 -23.85
N SER A 324 -43.45 28.08 -25.06
CA SER A 324 -42.12 28.34 -25.59
C SER A 324 -41.97 29.77 -26.11
N THR A 325 -41.47 30.72 -25.31
CA THR A 325 -40.84 31.96 -25.84
C THR A 325 -39.82 32.56 -24.86
N LEU A 326 -38.67 32.99 -25.40
CA LEU A 326 -37.66 33.79 -24.70
C LEU A 326 -37.99 35.28 -24.74
N PRO A 327 -37.92 36.04 -23.62
CA PRO A 327 -37.80 37.49 -23.64
C PRO A 327 -36.33 37.91 -23.57
N THR A 328 -35.90 38.71 -24.54
CA THR A 328 -34.60 39.38 -24.56
C THR A 328 -34.67 40.72 -23.82
N THR A 329 -33.78 40.94 -22.84
CA THR A 329 -33.16 42.25 -22.51
C THR A 329 -32.11 42.09 -21.40
N LEU A 330 -30.83 42.32 -21.72
CA LEU A 330 -29.84 42.73 -20.71
C LEU A 330 -30.08 44.20 -20.34
N ASN A 331 -29.61 44.62 -19.15
CA ASN A 331 -28.96 45.92 -18.98
C ASN A 331 -28.07 45.99 -17.72
N ASN A 332 -26.84 46.48 -17.93
CA ASN A 332 -25.91 47.15 -17.01
C ASN A 332 -25.10 46.37 -15.94
N ASN A 333 -23.83 46.17 -16.31
CA ASN A 333 -22.60 46.54 -15.60
C ASN A 333 -22.37 46.14 -14.12
N VAL A 334 -21.39 45.24 -13.92
CA VAL A 334 -20.07 45.62 -13.35
C VAL A 334 -18.96 44.90 -14.13
N VAL A 335 -17.82 45.56 -14.38
CA VAL A 335 -16.58 44.96 -14.90
C VAL A 335 -15.47 45.18 -13.88
N LEU A 336 -14.88 44.09 -13.38
CA LEU A 336 -13.58 43.99 -12.70
C LEU A 336 -13.13 42.53 -12.91
N SER A 337 -12.28 42.23 -13.90
CA SER A 337 -10.81 42.27 -13.87
C SER A 337 -10.18 41.04 -13.21
N THR A 338 -9.17 40.49 -13.89
CA THR A 338 -8.56 39.17 -13.67
C THR A 338 -7.64 39.06 -12.45
N SER A 339 -7.32 37.80 -12.12
CA SER A 339 -6.10 37.30 -11.45
C SER A 339 -5.81 37.73 -10.01
N THR A 340 -5.84 36.75 -9.11
CA THR A 340 -4.65 36.28 -8.36
C THR A 340 -4.91 34.89 -7.78
N GLU A 341 -3.94 33.99 -7.86
CA GLU A 341 -3.90 32.82 -6.99
C GLU A 341 -3.70 33.27 -5.54
N SER A 342 -4.44 32.68 -4.60
CA SER A 342 -4.25 32.91 -3.16
C SER A 342 -4.06 31.58 -2.44
N VAL A 343 -2.81 31.32 -2.06
CA VAL A 343 -2.42 30.26 -1.13
C VAL A 343 -3.08 30.53 0.22
N PHE A 344 -3.74 29.54 0.81
CA PHE A 344 -4.28 29.62 2.17
C PHE A 344 -3.57 28.65 3.10
N THR A 345 -2.90 29.20 4.11
CA THR A 345 -2.43 28.47 5.28
C THR A 345 -3.53 28.35 6.33
N SER A 346 -3.43 27.34 7.20
CA SER A 346 -4.43 26.91 8.17
C SER A 346 -4.94 27.97 9.17
N ASN A 347 -6.19 27.75 9.62
CA ASN A 347 -6.87 28.31 10.79
C ASN A 347 -7.40 29.75 10.71
N GLU A 348 -8.62 29.91 10.18
CA GLU A 348 -9.51 31.01 10.54
C GLU A 348 -10.98 30.55 10.55
N THR A 349 -11.72 30.90 11.62
CA THR A 349 -13.15 30.57 11.78
C THR A 349 -14.02 31.68 11.20
N VAL A 350 -14.80 31.38 10.16
CA VAL A 350 -15.65 32.38 9.48
C VAL A 350 -17.13 32.05 9.65
N THR A 351 -17.88 32.97 10.23
CA THR A 351 -19.36 32.90 10.33
C THR A 351 -19.97 33.49 9.05
N VAL A 352 -20.71 32.70 8.27
CA VAL A 352 -21.31 33.16 7.00
C VAL A 352 -22.81 33.39 7.14
N SER A 353 -23.27 34.53 6.62
CA SER A 353 -24.67 34.96 6.60
C SER A 353 -25.28 34.75 5.22
N GLN A 354 -26.30 33.89 5.13
CA GLN A 354 -27.30 33.75 4.04
C GLN A 354 -26.82 34.09 2.61
N ALA A 355 -26.38 33.06 1.87
CA ALA A 355 -26.10 33.18 0.44
C ALA A 355 -27.39 33.33 -0.39
N THR A 356 -27.47 34.40 -1.19
CA THR A 356 -28.55 34.61 -2.17
C THR A 356 -28.21 33.96 -3.52
N SER A 357 -28.90 32.88 -3.87
CA SER A 357 -29.06 32.31 -5.23
C SER A 357 -27.88 32.48 -6.19
N SER A 358 -26.84 31.64 -6.06
CA SER A 358 -25.83 31.42 -7.10
C SER A 358 -26.30 30.40 -8.16
N SER A 359 -25.71 30.45 -9.35
CA SER A 359 -26.16 29.72 -10.54
C SER A 359 -25.71 28.25 -10.59
N PHE A 360 -26.66 27.33 -10.83
CA PHE A 360 -26.40 25.91 -11.04
C PHE A 360 -25.66 25.64 -12.36
N THR A 361 -24.67 24.74 -12.34
CA THR A 361 -24.01 24.20 -13.54
C THR A 361 -24.27 22.71 -13.65
N ARG A 362 -24.57 22.22 -14.85
CA ARG A 362 -24.86 20.81 -15.12
C ARG A 362 -23.55 20.03 -15.30
N ALA A 363 -23.47 18.80 -14.78
CA ALA A 363 -22.31 17.94 -15.01
C ALA A 363 -22.10 17.66 -16.52
N PRO A 364 -20.86 17.40 -16.97
CA PRO A 364 -20.61 16.99 -18.36
C PRO A 364 -21.27 15.65 -18.73
N VAL A 365 -21.62 15.51 -20.01
CA VAL A 365 -21.99 14.23 -20.64
C VAL A 365 -20.88 13.21 -20.39
N GLY A 366 -21.23 12.05 -19.82
CA GLY A 366 -20.27 11.01 -19.47
C GLY A 366 -19.64 11.10 -18.07
N ALA A 367 -19.93 12.14 -17.28
CA ALA A 367 -19.51 12.21 -15.87
C ALA A 367 -20.14 11.07 -15.03
N GLY A 368 -19.61 10.81 -13.83
CA GLY A 368 -20.12 9.78 -12.93
C GLY A 368 -19.74 10.00 -11.48
N VAL A 369 -20.42 9.30 -10.56
CA VAL A 369 -20.16 9.37 -9.12
C VAL A 369 -20.33 8.01 -8.45
N SER A 370 -19.49 7.74 -7.47
CA SER A 370 -19.61 6.60 -6.56
C SER A 370 -19.79 7.17 -5.16
N LEU A 371 -20.84 6.75 -4.44
CA LEU A 371 -21.24 7.28 -3.13
C LEU A 371 -21.30 6.15 -2.10
N ALA A 372 -21.03 6.45 -0.83
CA ALA A 372 -21.30 5.55 0.29
C ALA A 372 -21.70 6.30 1.56
N PHE A 373 -22.70 5.75 2.26
CA PHE A 373 -23.17 6.13 3.59
C PHE A 373 -23.95 4.96 4.21
N ILE A 374 -24.31 5.03 5.49
CA ILE A 374 -25.25 4.08 6.13
C ILE A 374 -26.50 4.83 6.64
N ASP A 375 -27.67 4.35 6.24
CA ASP A 375 -28.98 4.76 6.75
C ASP A 375 -29.41 3.91 7.97
N ARG A 376 -30.10 4.54 8.92
CA ARG A 376 -30.65 3.93 10.13
C ARG A 376 -32.02 3.30 9.94
N GLN A 377 -32.85 3.82 9.03
CA GLN A 377 -34.28 3.52 9.03
C GLN A 377 -34.68 2.43 8.03
N THR A 378 -33.93 2.25 6.93
CA THR A 378 -34.25 1.25 5.90
C THR A 378 -33.55 -0.09 6.11
N SER A 379 -34.30 -1.19 6.06
CA SER A 379 -33.78 -2.57 6.10
C SER A 379 -32.95 -2.97 4.86
N ARG A 380 -32.87 -2.10 3.85
CA ARG A 380 -31.99 -2.23 2.68
C ARG A 380 -31.06 -1.02 2.65
N LEU A 381 -29.78 -1.24 2.42
CA LEU A 381 -28.90 -0.19 1.93
C LEU A 381 -29.36 0.13 0.50
N GLU A 382 -30.14 1.19 0.29
CA GLU A 382 -30.36 1.72 -1.06
C GLU A 382 -29.12 2.51 -1.46
N LEU A 383 -28.19 1.82 -2.13
CA LEU A 383 -27.05 2.49 -2.73
C LEU A 383 -27.52 3.45 -3.81
N ILE A 384 -26.86 4.60 -3.82
CA ILE A 384 -26.74 5.43 -5.01
C ILE A 384 -25.29 5.35 -5.48
N SER A 385 -24.81 4.13 -5.73
CA SER A 385 -23.63 3.92 -6.57
C SER A 385 -24.02 4.05 -8.03
N SER A 386 -24.51 5.24 -8.38
CA SER A 386 -25.00 5.54 -9.71
C SER A 386 -23.90 6.19 -10.51
N VAL A 387 -23.41 5.43 -11.48
CA VAL A 387 -22.67 5.90 -12.64
C VAL A 387 -23.59 6.86 -13.42
N LEU A 388 -23.70 8.11 -12.94
CA LEU A 388 -24.61 9.17 -13.43
C LEU A 388 -24.16 9.74 -14.77
N THR A 389 -24.10 8.85 -15.74
CA THR A 389 -23.80 9.13 -17.13
C THR A 389 -24.89 10.05 -17.68
N ASP A 390 -24.59 11.34 -17.74
CA ASP A 390 -25.43 12.29 -18.44
C ASP A 390 -25.47 11.90 -19.93
N ASN A 391 -26.63 11.41 -20.38
CA ASN A 391 -26.90 11.00 -21.75
C ASN A 391 -27.67 12.07 -22.56
N GLY A 392 -27.77 13.29 -22.05
CA GLY A 392 -28.48 14.41 -22.69
C GLY A 392 -30.01 14.42 -22.51
N THR A 393 -30.62 13.34 -22.02
CA THR A 393 -32.06 13.24 -21.76
C THR A 393 -32.34 12.49 -20.44
N ASP A 394 -32.88 13.23 -19.46
CA ASP A 394 -33.55 12.76 -18.23
C ASP A 394 -32.72 12.17 -17.07
N ASN A 395 -31.46 11.77 -17.25
CA ASN A 395 -30.52 11.49 -16.14
C ASN A 395 -29.48 12.62 -16.02
N PHE A 396 -29.38 13.26 -14.84
CA PHE A 396 -28.39 14.31 -14.60
C PHE A 396 -27.98 14.44 -13.13
N ALA A 397 -26.67 14.39 -12.86
CA ALA A 397 -26.11 14.92 -11.63
C ALA A 397 -25.94 16.45 -11.75
N ILE A 398 -26.32 17.21 -10.71
CA ILE A 398 -25.92 18.62 -10.58
C ILE A 398 -24.80 18.68 -9.55
N PHE A 399 -23.56 18.74 -10.04
CA PHE A 399 -22.40 19.04 -9.21
C PHE A 399 -22.16 20.54 -9.17
N TYR A 400 -21.95 21.06 -7.97
CA TYR A 400 -21.55 22.44 -7.75
C TYR A 400 -20.04 22.57 -7.96
N ASP A 401 -19.62 23.73 -8.45
CA ASP A 401 -18.22 24.14 -8.30
C ASP A 401 -17.92 24.28 -6.80
N VAL A 402 -16.85 23.64 -6.32
CA VAL A 402 -16.55 23.46 -4.89
C VAL A 402 -16.04 24.76 -4.23
N GLY A 403 -16.12 25.89 -4.95
CA GLY A 403 -15.82 27.24 -4.47
C GLY A 403 -16.85 27.88 -3.54
N SER A 404 -18.06 27.33 -3.41
CA SER A 404 -19.06 27.78 -2.40
C SER A 404 -19.75 26.59 -1.73
N LYS A 405 -19.56 26.44 -0.42
CA LYS A 405 -19.58 25.14 0.30
C LYS A 405 -20.96 24.57 0.69
N ASP A 406 -22.06 25.14 0.21
CA ASP A 406 -23.32 25.05 1.00
C ASP A 406 -24.38 24.04 0.50
N ASN A 407 -24.22 23.36 -0.66
CA ASN A 407 -25.16 22.32 -1.13
C ASN A 407 -24.54 21.38 -2.21
N ILE A 408 -24.98 20.11 -2.29
CA ILE A 408 -24.87 19.24 -3.47
C ILE A 408 -26.25 18.65 -3.78
N GLN A 409 -26.71 18.67 -5.04
CA GLN A 409 -27.95 18.00 -5.46
C GLN A 409 -27.68 16.93 -6.52
N VAL A 410 -27.38 15.72 -6.04
CA VAL A 410 -27.49 14.51 -6.85
C VAL A 410 -28.97 14.32 -7.21
N LYS A 411 -29.27 13.94 -8.45
CA LYS A 411 -30.57 13.38 -8.85
C LYS A 411 -30.32 12.12 -9.67
N GLN A 412 -30.99 11.04 -9.30
CA GLN A 412 -31.03 9.80 -10.06
C GLN A 412 -32.46 9.61 -10.58
N ALA A 413 -32.63 8.99 -11.76
CA ALA A 413 -33.93 8.57 -12.25
C ALA A 413 -33.90 7.07 -12.60
N ARG A 414 -34.50 6.25 -11.73
CA ARG A 414 -34.59 4.79 -11.93
C ARG A 414 -35.59 4.43 -13.03
N THR A 415 -35.26 3.40 -13.82
CA THR A 415 -36.22 2.71 -14.71
C THR A 415 -36.11 1.20 -14.45
N GLN A 416 -36.97 0.65 -13.59
CA GLN A 416 -36.83 -0.75 -13.15
C GLN A 416 -37.55 -1.71 -14.11
N GLY A 417 -36.77 -2.37 -14.96
CA GLY A 417 -37.29 -3.24 -16.03
C GLY A 417 -37.54 -4.70 -15.63
N SER A 418 -38.64 -5.00 -14.92
CA SER A 418 -39.43 -6.23 -15.15
C SER A 418 -40.66 -6.33 -14.22
N GLY A 419 -41.86 -6.12 -14.76
CA GLY A 419 -43.13 -6.43 -14.08
C GLY A 419 -43.60 -5.39 -13.05
N GLU A 420 -44.69 -4.70 -13.39
CA GLU A 420 -45.50 -3.81 -12.53
C GLU A 420 -44.81 -2.54 -11.96
N SER A 421 -45.20 -1.40 -12.53
CA SER A 421 -44.81 -0.02 -12.19
C SER A 421 -43.36 0.37 -12.49
N ASN A 422 -43.19 1.13 -13.56
CA ASN A 422 -41.96 1.84 -13.90
C ASN A 422 -41.82 3.03 -12.94
N GLN A 423 -41.21 2.84 -11.76
CA GLN A 423 -41.05 3.90 -10.76
C GLN A 423 -39.65 4.49 -10.75
N THR A 424 -39.62 5.82 -10.92
CA THR A 424 -38.44 6.65 -10.92
C THR A 424 -38.17 7.15 -9.51
N GLN A 425 -37.35 6.40 -8.76
CA GLN A 425 -36.85 6.85 -7.46
C GLN A 425 -35.91 8.04 -7.66
N THR A 426 -36.25 9.17 -7.02
CA THR A 426 -35.46 10.40 -7.00
C THR A 426 -34.85 10.60 -5.63
N HIS A 427 -33.54 10.40 -5.54
CA HIS A 427 -32.78 10.77 -4.35
C HIS A 427 -32.30 12.23 -4.47
N ALA A 428 -32.27 12.96 -3.35
CA ALA A 428 -31.63 14.26 -3.23
C ALA A 428 -30.95 14.39 -1.86
N PHE A 429 -29.81 15.04 -1.82
CA PHE A 429 -29.04 15.28 -0.60
C PHE A 429 -29.20 16.75 -0.21
N ASN A 430 -29.42 17.02 1.07
CA ASN A 430 -29.50 18.36 1.63
C ASN A 430 -28.52 18.47 2.78
N PHE A 431 -27.51 19.33 2.65
CA PHE A 431 -26.33 19.31 3.51
C PHE A 431 -26.46 20.18 4.76
N GLY A 432 -27.59 20.87 4.99
CA GLY A 432 -27.93 21.46 6.29
C GLY A 432 -26.79 22.25 6.96
N THR A 433 -26.18 21.63 7.98
CA THR A 433 -25.00 22.11 8.72
C THR A 433 -23.75 21.25 8.49
N ALA A 434 -23.85 20.18 7.71
CA ALA A 434 -22.74 19.31 7.36
C ALA A 434 -21.63 20.08 6.63
N THR A 435 -20.39 19.67 6.92
CA THR A 435 -19.18 20.28 6.40
C THR A 435 -18.41 19.28 5.56
N LEU A 436 -17.76 19.76 4.50
CA LEU A 436 -16.82 18.97 3.72
C LEU A 436 -15.54 18.78 4.56
N ALA A 437 -15.48 17.67 5.30
CA ALA A 437 -14.44 17.36 6.27
C ALA A 437 -13.13 16.94 5.59
N GLU A 438 -13.23 16.22 4.47
CA GLU A 438 -12.10 15.86 3.60
C GLU A 438 -12.48 16.09 2.14
N PHE A 439 -11.53 16.57 1.35
CA PHE A 439 -11.68 16.72 -0.09
C PHE A 439 -10.31 16.70 -0.77
N GLY A 440 -10.25 16.10 -1.95
CA GLY A 440 -9.11 16.20 -2.83
C GLY A 440 -9.49 15.97 -4.28
N LYS A 441 -8.50 16.19 -5.15
CA LYS A 441 -8.58 15.88 -6.57
C LYS A 441 -7.29 15.20 -6.98
N ASP A 442 -7.41 13.98 -7.50
CA ASP A 442 -6.29 13.29 -8.11
C ASP A 442 -5.99 13.92 -9.48
N ALA A 443 -4.74 14.29 -9.69
CA ALA A 443 -4.28 14.89 -10.93
C ALA A 443 -4.14 13.88 -12.07
N ALA A 444 -3.91 12.59 -11.76
CA ALA A 444 -3.65 11.56 -12.76
C ALA A 444 -4.93 11.02 -13.42
N SER A 445 -5.93 10.66 -12.60
CA SER A 445 -7.26 10.25 -13.07
C SER A 445 -8.20 11.42 -13.37
N GLY A 446 -7.90 12.62 -12.82
CA GLY A 446 -8.78 13.79 -12.88
C GLY A 446 -10.00 13.73 -11.95
N ALA A 447 -10.18 12.64 -11.21
CA ALA A 447 -11.30 12.44 -10.29
C ALA A 447 -11.17 13.29 -9.02
N SER A 448 -12.31 13.74 -8.50
CA SER A 448 -12.42 14.40 -7.20
C SER A 448 -13.01 13.42 -6.18
N TRP A 449 -12.64 13.55 -4.92
CA TRP A 449 -13.13 12.67 -3.85
C TRP A 449 -13.33 13.48 -2.57
N GLY A 450 -14.15 12.99 -1.64
CA GLY A 450 -14.33 13.67 -0.36
C GLY A 450 -15.34 13.03 0.59
N ARG A 451 -15.39 13.58 1.79
CA ARG A 451 -16.22 13.12 2.92
C ARG A 451 -16.95 14.32 3.52
N TRP A 452 -18.28 14.28 3.50
CA TRP A 452 -19.14 15.24 4.21
C TRP A 452 -19.51 14.70 5.59
N SER A 453 -19.38 15.52 6.63
CA SER A 453 -19.62 15.14 8.01
C SER A 453 -20.48 16.19 8.74
N GLY A 454 -21.38 15.73 9.60
CA GLY A 454 -22.42 16.55 10.26
C GLY A 454 -23.82 16.32 9.69
N ASP A 455 -24.77 17.20 10.01
CA ASP A 455 -26.19 16.96 9.71
C ASP A 455 -26.52 17.18 8.22
N TYR A 456 -26.69 16.09 7.47
CA TYR A 456 -27.28 16.08 6.14
C TYR A 456 -28.50 15.15 6.10
N VAL A 457 -29.44 15.42 5.20
CA VAL A 457 -30.66 14.63 4.99
C VAL A 457 -30.63 14.06 3.58
N VAL A 458 -30.92 12.77 3.44
CA VAL A 458 -31.13 12.13 2.14
C VAL A 458 -32.63 11.97 1.92
N THR A 459 -33.21 12.69 0.97
CA THR A 459 -34.63 12.50 0.62
C THR A 459 -34.77 11.52 -0.53
N THR A 460 -35.57 10.46 -0.39
CA THR A 460 -35.95 9.55 -1.48
C THR A 460 -37.41 9.78 -1.83
N ASP A 461 -37.70 10.16 -3.07
CA ASP A 461 -39.05 10.53 -3.56
C ASP A 461 -39.77 11.59 -2.69
N GLY A 462 -38.98 12.46 -2.06
CA GLY A 462 -39.46 13.51 -1.15
C GLY A 462 -39.69 13.05 0.30
N ALA A 463 -39.49 11.77 0.63
CA ALA A 463 -39.45 11.28 2.01
C ALA A 463 -38.03 11.42 2.60
N ASN A 464 -37.91 12.02 3.79
CA ASN A 464 -36.62 12.17 4.47
C ASN A 464 -36.14 10.83 5.05
N ASN A 465 -34.88 10.48 4.80
CA ASN A 465 -34.12 9.48 5.54
C ASN A 465 -33.05 10.22 6.38
N ASP A 466 -32.81 9.74 7.60
CA ASP A 466 -31.78 10.25 8.50
C ASP A 466 -30.52 9.37 8.39
N PRO A 467 -29.51 9.78 7.58
CA PRO A 467 -28.23 9.08 7.53
C PRO A 467 -27.49 9.17 8.86
N VAL A 468 -26.68 8.15 9.16
CA VAL A 468 -26.00 8.00 10.47
C VAL A 468 -24.49 8.19 10.38
N THR A 469 -23.95 8.03 9.18
CA THR A 469 -22.53 8.20 8.88
C THR A 469 -22.33 9.40 7.99
N ASP A 470 -21.08 9.82 7.91
CA ASP A 470 -20.60 10.68 6.84
C ASP A 470 -20.98 10.16 5.45
N LEU A 471 -21.07 11.09 4.49
CA LEU A 471 -21.24 10.79 3.08
C LEU A 471 -19.87 10.81 2.38
N HIS A 472 -19.44 9.66 1.91
CA HIS A 472 -18.23 9.49 1.11
C HIS A 472 -18.56 9.56 -0.37
N PHE A 473 -17.69 10.18 -1.17
CA PHE A 473 -17.84 10.23 -2.62
C PHE A 473 -16.53 10.14 -3.39
N VAL A 474 -16.63 9.61 -4.61
CA VAL A 474 -15.67 9.77 -5.71
C VAL A 474 -16.44 10.23 -6.94
N TYR A 475 -16.04 11.34 -7.55
CA TYR A 475 -16.63 11.95 -8.73
C TYR A 475 -15.62 11.95 -9.88
N SER A 476 -16.06 11.65 -11.09
CA SER A 476 -15.27 11.83 -12.31
C SER A 476 -16.03 12.66 -13.35
N PRO A 477 -15.36 13.59 -14.07
CA PRO A 477 -15.95 14.31 -15.19
C PRO A 477 -16.16 13.44 -16.44
N SER A 478 -15.57 12.25 -16.50
CA SER A 478 -15.68 11.29 -17.61
C SER A 478 -15.65 9.84 -17.13
N GLN A 479 -16.12 8.91 -17.95
CA GLN A 479 -16.06 7.48 -17.65
C GLN A 479 -15.78 6.66 -18.91
N ALA A 480 -15.19 5.49 -18.73
CA ALA A 480 -14.97 4.56 -19.82
C ALA A 480 -16.29 4.05 -20.40
N SER A 481 -16.42 4.06 -21.73
CA SER A 481 -17.63 3.56 -22.38
C SER A 481 -17.80 2.04 -22.19
N SER A 482 -19.05 1.55 -22.23
CA SER A 482 -19.30 0.09 -22.21
C SER A 482 -18.62 -0.64 -23.38
N ALA A 483 -18.36 0.05 -24.50
CA ALA A 483 -17.58 -0.48 -25.62
C ALA A 483 -16.09 -0.60 -25.28
N THR A 484 -15.51 0.42 -24.62
CA THR A 484 -14.13 0.39 -24.10
C THR A 484 -13.93 -0.79 -23.14
N ILE A 485 -14.84 -0.95 -22.18
CA ILE A 485 -14.81 -2.02 -21.17
C ILE A 485 -14.98 -3.40 -21.83
N SER A 486 -15.88 -3.53 -22.81
CA SER A 486 -16.07 -4.79 -23.56
C SER A 486 -14.85 -5.16 -24.41
N ALA A 487 -14.20 -4.18 -25.05
CA ALA A 487 -13.00 -4.42 -25.87
C ALA A 487 -11.81 -4.93 -25.05
N ALA A 488 -11.73 -4.56 -23.76
CA ALA A 488 -10.71 -5.04 -22.84
C ALA A 488 -10.73 -6.57 -22.61
N SER A 489 -11.79 -7.28 -22.99
CA SER A 489 -11.83 -8.76 -22.97
C SER A 489 -10.74 -9.44 -23.81
N SER A 490 -10.11 -8.71 -24.72
CA SER A 490 -8.99 -9.17 -25.55
C SER A 490 -7.59 -8.87 -24.99
N ARG A 491 -7.48 -8.28 -23.78
CA ARG A 491 -6.18 -7.95 -23.14
C ARG A 491 -5.34 -9.21 -22.87
N ALA A 492 -4.04 -9.12 -23.12
CA ALA A 492 -3.06 -10.18 -22.82
C ALA A 492 -2.92 -10.46 -21.31
N GLU A 493 -3.08 -9.41 -20.50
CA GLU A 493 -3.20 -9.45 -19.04
C GLU A 493 -4.68 -9.27 -18.67
N PRO A 494 -5.51 -10.33 -18.68
CA PRO A 494 -6.95 -10.20 -18.52
C PRO A 494 -7.39 -9.93 -17.08
N ILE A 495 -6.53 -10.14 -16.07
CA ILE A 495 -6.81 -9.82 -14.67
C ILE A 495 -6.06 -8.54 -14.32
N THR A 496 -6.77 -7.58 -13.74
CA THR A 496 -6.19 -6.35 -13.18
C THR A 496 -6.69 -6.17 -11.75
N LEU A 497 -5.75 -5.97 -10.82
CA LEU A 497 -6.05 -5.54 -9.45
C LEU A 497 -5.80 -4.04 -9.38
N PHE A 498 -6.77 -3.33 -8.86
CA PHE A 498 -6.74 -1.90 -8.57
C PHE A 498 -6.56 -1.72 -7.06
N ASP A 499 -5.62 -0.86 -6.65
CA ASP A 499 -5.35 -0.51 -5.25
C ASP A 499 -5.48 0.99 -5.02
N LYS A 500 -5.71 1.39 -3.77
CA LYS A 500 -5.89 2.80 -3.38
C LYS A 500 -4.66 3.65 -3.68
N ILE A 501 -4.89 4.80 -4.32
CA ILE A 501 -3.87 5.85 -4.38
C ILE A 501 -3.82 6.52 -3.01
N SER A 502 -2.63 6.68 -2.43
CA SER A 502 -2.44 7.05 -1.01
C SER A 502 -3.05 8.39 -0.59
N ASP A 503 -3.27 9.30 -1.54
CA ASP A 503 -3.80 10.65 -1.39
C ASP A 503 -5.17 10.84 -2.08
N ALA A 504 -5.80 9.76 -2.55
CA ALA A 504 -7.08 9.81 -3.26
C ALA A 504 -8.21 8.98 -2.61
N THR A 505 -8.21 8.90 -1.27
CA THR A 505 -9.21 8.15 -0.49
C THR A 505 -9.81 8.96 0.64
N THR A 506 -11.12 8.86 0.84
CA THR A 506 -11.76 9.31 2.09
C THR A 506 -11.27 8.45 3.25
N ALA A 507 -11.00 9.02 4.42
CA ALA A 507 -10.78 8.20 5.60
C ALA A 507 -12.08 7.43 5.95
N PRO A 508 -12.03 6.11 6.23
CA PRO A 508 -13.22 5.31 6.47
C PRO A 508 -13.88 5.66 7.81
N THR A 509 -15.22 5.60 7.89
CA THR A 509 -15.95 5.88 9.13
C THR A 509 -16.85 4.75 9.58
N ASP A 510 -17.02 4.61 10.90
CA ASP A 510 -18.00 3.71 11.52
C ASP A 510 -19.37 4.40 11.77
N LEU A 511 -20.33 3.65 12.32
CA LEU A 511 -21.67 4.16 12.69
C LEU A 511 -21.70 5.23 13.79
N ASN A 512 -20.55 5.53 14.42
CA ASN A 512 -20.42 6.56 15.44
C ASN A 512 -19.73 7.82 14.89
N GLY A 513 -19.37 7.85 13.60
CA GLY A 513 -18.58 8.91 12.98
C GLY A 513 -17.09 8.86 13.34
N ASN A 514 -16.59 7.74 13.87
CA ASN A 514 -15.17 7.63 14.19
C ASN A 514 -14.31 7.63 12.91
N VAL A 515 -13.30 8.50 12.94
CA VAL A 515 -12.09 8.59 12.10
C VAL A 515 -11.29 7.28 11.92
N GLY A 516 -11.23 6.62 10.77
CA GLY A 516 -10.38 5.43 10.56
C GLY A 516 -9.21 5.60 9.58
N SER A 517 -8.51 4.50 9.30
CA SER A 517 -7.48 4.41 8.26
C SER A 517 -7.52 3.09 7.50
N TYR A 518 -7.15 3.10 6.22
CA TYR A 518 -7.01 1.90 5.40
C TYR A 518 -5.64 1.25 5.56
N GLU A 519 -5.64 -0.06 5.77
CA GLU A 519 -4.48 -0.91 5.50
C GLU A 519 -4.39 -1.14 3.98
N TYR A 520 -5.49 -1.64 3.37
CA TYR A 520 -5.64 -1.78 1.91
C TYR A 520 -7.09 -1.62 1.46
N PHE A 521 -7.28 -1.24 0.19
CA PHE A 521 -8.59 -1.25 -0.49
C PHE A 521 -8.36 -1.69 -1.94
N LEU A 522 -8.72 -2.95 -2.21
CA LEU A 522 -8.42 -3.68 -3.43
C LEU A 522 -9.68 -4.02 -4.21
N VAL A 523 -9.63 -3.88 -5.53
CA VAL A 523 -10.70 -4.33 -6.44
C VAL A 523 -10.08 -5.12 -7.60
N GLY A 524 -10.54 -6.35 -7.78
CA GLY A 524 -10.06 -7.26 -8.82
C GLY A 524 -11.05 -7.41 -9.96
N ILE A 525 -10.60 -7.16 -11.19
CA ILE A 525 -11.43 -7.24 -12.40
C ILE A 525 -10.78 -8.19 -13.39
N ASN A 526 -11.55 -9.18 -13.84
CA ASN A 526 -11.18 -10.05 -14.95
C ASN A 526 -11.90 -9.57 -16.22
N PHE A 527 -11.19 -8.82 -17.06
CA PHE A 527 -11.70 -8.28 -18.31
C PHE A 527 -12.02 -9.38 -19.33
N ALA A 528 -11.28 -10.49 -19.39
CA ALA A 528 -11.58 -11.57 -20.34
C ALA A 528 -12.91 -12.27 -20.04
N THR A 529 -13.24 -12.48 -18.75
CA THR A 529 -14.55 -13.02 -18.35
C THR A 529 -15.60 -11.94 -18.13
N GLN A 530 -15.24 -10.65 -18.23
CA GLN A 530 -16.08 -9.50 -17.89
C GLN A 530 -16.71 -9.62 -16.49
N LYS A 531 -15.86 -9.89 -15.48
CA LYS A 531 -16.29 -10.06 -14.08
C LYS A 531 -15.52 -9.20 -13.09
N LEU A 532 -16.22 -8.73 -12.06
CA LEU A 532 -15.65 -8.38 -10.78
C LEU A 532 -15.32 -9.70 -10.04
N VAL A 533 -14.04 -9.92 -9.75
CA VAL A 533 -13.51 -11.16 -9.13
C VAL A 533 -12.88 -10.92 -7.75
N GLY A 534 -12.83 -9.66 -7.31
CA GLY A 534 -12.40 -9.29 -5.97
C GLY A 534 -12.89 -7.90 -5.60
N TYR A 535 -13.24 -7.74 -4.33
CA TYR A 535 -13.53 -6.46 -3.70
C TYR A 535 -13.15 -6.64 -2.23
N GLU A 536 -12.05 -6.06 -1.80
CA GLU A 536 -11.54 -6.22 -0.44
C GLU A 536 -11.21 -4.88 0.20
N VAL A 537 -11.52 -4.77 1.48
CA VAL A 537 -11.15 -3.60 2.28
C VAL A 537 -10.67 -4.10 3.62
N LYS A 538 -9.51 -3.59 4.08
CA LYS A 538 -9.08 -3.74 5.46
C LYS A 538 -8.80 -2.37 6.05
N ALA A 539 -9.48 -2.06 7.15
CA ALA A 539 -9.42 -0.76 7.79
C ALA A 539 -9.46 -0.90 9.31
N THR A 540 -8.80 0.03 10.00
CA THR A 540 -8.91 0.19 11.46
C THR A 540 -9.67 1.47 11.77
N VAL A 541 -10.78 1.33 12.50
CA VAL A 541 -11.69 2.43 12.87
C VAL A 541 -12.05 2.26 14.35
N GLY A 542 -11.93 3.32 15.16
CA GLY A 542 -12.28 3.25 16.60
C GLY A 542 -11.49 2.20 17.41
N GLY A 543 -10.34 1.74 16.92
CA GLY A 543 -9.56 0.65 17.51
C GLY A 543 -10.02 -0.77 17.12
N ALA A 544 -11.13 -0.90 16.40
CA ALA A 544 -11.59 -2.18 15.83
C ALA A 544 -11.07 -2.36 14.39
N THR A 545 -10.86 -3.61 13.98
CA THR A 545 -10.40 -3.96 12.62
C THR A 545 -11.55 -4.52 11.81
N TYR A 546 -11.81 -3.90 10.66
CA TYR A 546 -12.83 -4.29 9.70
C TYR A 546 -12.15 -4.95 8.50
N GLN A 547 -12.64 -6.12 8.12
CA GLN A 547 -12.25 -6.85 6.91
C GLN A 547 -13.50 -7.06 6.06
N VAL A 548 -13.45 -6.69 4.79
CA VAL A 548 -14.56 -6.75 3.83
C VAL A 548 -14.11 -7.57 2.64
N GLU A 549 -14.98 -8.45 2.14
CA GLU A 549 -14.74 -9.33 1.00
C GLU A 549 -15.98 -9.47 0.10
N LEU A 550 -15.75 -9.53 -1.21
CA LEU A 550 -16.74 -9.91 -2.22
C LEU A 550 -17.26 -11.33 -1.97
N GLN A 551 -18.59 -11.52 -1.96
CA GLN A 551 -19.17 -12.83 -1.70
C GLN A 551 -18.96 -13.82 -2.86
N ASN A 552 -19.13 -13.37 -4.11
CA ASN A 552 -19.05 -14.17 -5.32
C ASN A 552 -18.59 -13.31 -6.51
N ASP A 553 -17.92 -13.94 -7.48
CA ASP A 553 -17.68 -13.39 -8.82
C ASP A 553 -18.98 -12.83 -9.44
N LEU A 554 -19.02 -11.54 -9.74
CA LEU A 554 -20.19 -10.86 -10.30
C LEU A 554 -19.90 -10.38 -11.73
N ALA A 555 -20.89 -10.42 -12.63
CA ALA A 555 -20.70 -9.90 -13.98
C ALA A 555 -20.52 -8.38 -13.94
N LEU A 556 -19.50 -7.87 -14.62
CA LEU A 556 -19.17 -6.44 -14.61
C LEU A 556 -20.32 -5.61 -15.21
N ALA A 557 -21.06 -6.18 -16.17
CA ALA A 557 -22.25 -5.57 -16.75
C ALA A 557 -23.44 -5.43 -15.78
N ASP A 558 -23.46 -6.18 -14.66
CA ASP A 558 -24.47 -6.02 -13.62
C ASP A 558 -24.03 -4.90 -12.66
N VAL A 559 -22.77 -4.93 -12.19
CA VAL A 559 -22.18 -3.89 -11.32
C VAL A 559 -22.29 -2.49 -11.94
N LEU A 560 -22.07 -2.37 -13.25
CA LEU A 560 -22.10 -1.08 -13.95
C LEU A 560 -23.51 -0.61 -14.33
N LYS A 561 -24.56 -1.43 -14.16
CA LYS A 561 -25.96 -1.10 -14.45
C LYS A 561 -26.77 -0.91 -13.17
N ASP A 562 -26.30 0.00 -12.32
CA ASP A 562 -26.93 0.37 -11.05
C ASP A 562 -27.15 -0.82 -10.08
N GLN A 563 -26.30 -1.86 -10.12
CA GLN A 563 -26.29 -2.91 -9.09
C GLN A 563 -25.01 -2.87 -8.26
N SER A 564 -25.14 -3.14 -6.97
CA SER A 564 -24.00 -3.30 -6.09
C SER A 564 -23.33 -4.66 -6.22
N ALA A 565 -22.03 -4.67 -5.97
CA ALA A 565 -21.33 -5.87 -5.54
C ALA A 565 -21.79 -6.24 -4.12
N GLN A 566 -22.35 -7.44 -3.94
CA GLN A 566 -22.73 -7.94 -2.61
C GLN A 566 -21.48 -8.30 -1.81
N LEU A 567 -21.30 -7.65 -0.66
CA LEU A 567 -20.15 -7.79 0.22
C LEU A 567 -20.53 -8.48 1.54
N THR A 568 -19.57 -9.20 2.09
CA THR A 568 -19.58 -9.63 3.50
C THR A 568 -18.41 -8.97 4.21
N GLY A 569 -18.52 -8.79 5.52
CA GLY A 569 -17.40 -8.34 6.33
C GLY A 569 -17.36 -8.99 7.71
N LYS A 570 -16.23 -8.81 8.37
CA LYS A 570 -16.01 -9.13 9.77
C LYS A 570 -15.42 -7.92 10.46
N CYS A 571 -15.97 -7.58 11.63
CA CYS A 571 -15.31 -6.68 12.57
C CYS A 571 -14.72 -7.48 13.73
N THR A 572 -13.43 -7.33 13.97
CA THR A 572 -12.70 -7.86 15.14
C THR A 572 -12.40 -6.72 16.10
N GLY A 573 -12.76 -6.88 17.37
CA GLY A 573 -12.73 -5.80 18.37
C GLY A 573 -14.04 -4.99 18.48
N CYS A 574 -15.06 -5.30 17.66
CA CYS A 574 -16.41 -4.78 17.85
C CYS A 574 -17.13 -5.48 19.01
N GLY A 575 -17.44 -4.74 20.07
CA GLY A 575 -18.28 -5.19 21.18
C GLY A 575 -17.64 -6.28 22.05
N THR A 576 -18.47 -7.15 22.62
CA THR A 576 -18.05 -8.24 23.54
C THR A 576 -17.79 -9.59 22.83
N SER A 577 -18.02 -9.66 21.51
CA SER A 577 -17.80 -10.87 20.72
C SER A 577 -16.40 -10.87 20.10
N THR A 578 -15.83 -12.06 19.88
CA THR A 578 -14.51 -12.20 19.22
C THR A 578 -14.53 -11.73 17.75
N SER A 579 -15.70 -11.79 17.10
CA SER A 579 -15.95 -11.22 15.77
C SER A 579 -17.44 -10.92 15.59
N VAL A 580 -17.77 -9.84 14.88
CA VAL A 580 -19.13 -9.50 14.41
C VAL A 580 -19.16 -9.64 12.88
N THR A 581 -20.22 -10.27 12.34
CA THR A 581 -20.42 -10.37 10.88
C THR A 581 -21.18 -9.15 10.36
N LEU A 582 -20.70 -8.60 9.25
CA LEU A 582 -21.31 -7.48 8.54
C LEU A 582 -21.78 -7.94 7.16
N THR A 583 -22.81 -7.30 6.64
CA THR A 583 -23.27 -7.43 5.25
C THR A 583 -23.52 -6.05 4.66
N GLY A 584 -23.41 -5.96 3.35
CA GLY A 584 -23.71 -4.75 2.62
C GLY A 584 -23.11 -4.81 1.24
N ASP A 585 -22.64 -3.67 0.76
CA ASP A 585 -22.60 -3.44 -0.66
C ASP A 585 -21.40 -2.58 -1.07
N GLY A 586 -20.88 -2.84 -2.28
CA GLY A 586 -19.78 -2.11 -2.89
C GLY A 586 -20.07 -1.69 -4.33
N SER A 587 -19.29 -0.74 -4.84
CA SER A 587 -19.46 -0.22 -6.20
C SER A 587 -18.14 0.07 -6.89
N VAL A 588 -18.19 0.10 -8.23
CA VAL A 588 -17.04 0.34 -9.11
C VAL A 588 -17.47 1.19 -10.31
N MET A 589 -16.70 2.23 -10.61
CA MET A 589 -16.84 3.13 -11.76
C MET A 589 -15.50 3.22 -12.48
N PHE A 590 -15.45 3.04 -13.80
CA PHE A 590 -14.21 3.25 -14.57
C PHE A 590 -14.03 4.73 -14.93
N ILE A 591 -12.93 5.33 -14.49
CA ILE A 591 -12.70 6.77 -14.59
C ILE A 591 -12.10 7.18 -15.95
N ASP A 592 -11.31 6.29 -16.58
CA ASP A 592 -10.53 6.57 -17.78
C ASP A 592 -10.67 5.48 -18.86
N ASP A 593 -10.51 5.85 -20.14
CA ASP A 593 -10.60 4.90 -21.26
C ASP A 593 -9.40 3.91 -21.34
N ALA A 594 -8.28 4.16 -20.64
CA ALA A 594 -7.22 3.15 -20.52
C ALA A 594 -7.57 2.07 -19.48
N LEU A 595 -8.65 2.25 -18.71
CA LEU A 595 -9.06 1.39 -17.60
C LEU A 595 -7.92 1.21 -16.59
N SER A 596 -7.19 2.30 -16.32
CA SER A 596 -6.11 2.39 -15.34
C SER A 596 -6.59 2.89 -13.98
N TYR A 597 -7.77 3.51 -13.91
CA TYR A 597 -8.35 4.09 -12.71
C TYR A 597 -9.82 3.72 -12.54
N ILE A 598 -10.21 3.43 -11.30
CA ILE A 598 -11.60 3.24 -10.91
C ILE A 598 -11.95 4.04 -9.66
N GLY A 599 -13.19 4.52 -9.57
CA GLY A 599 -13.78 5.02 -8.34
C GLY A 599 -14.54 3.89 -7.67
N ALA A 600 -14.30 3.65 -6.40
CA ALA A 600 -14.96 2.59 -5.65
C ALA A 600 -15.51 3.11 -4.31
N SER A 601 -16.66 2.60 -3.88
CA SER A 601 -17.27 2.93 -2.58
C SER A 601 -17.91 1.69 -1.97
N TYR A 602 -17.90 1.59 -0.64
CA TYR A 602 -18.52 0.48 0.07
C TYR A 602 -19.24 0.95 1.33
N SER A 603 -20.24 0.19 1.75
CA SER A 603 -21.02 0.42 2.96
C SER A 603 -21.50 -0.92 3.51
N LEU A 604 -21.15 -1.25 4.75
CA LEU A 604 -21.56 -2.49 5.42
C LEU A 604 -22.04 -2.22 6.85
N ARG A 605 -23.00 -3.02 7.31
CA ARG A 605 -23.50 -3.00 8.70
C ARG A 605 -23.82 -4.40 9.21
N ASP A 606 -23.91 -4.55 10.52
CA ASP A 606 -24.41 -5.75 11.17
C ASP A 606 -25.95 -5.74 11.26
N ASN A 607 -26.56 -6.91 11.53
CA ASN A 607 -28.02 -7.04 11.61
C ASN A 607 -28.67 -6.24 12.76
N SER A 608 -27.92 -5.91 13.82
CA SER A 608 -28.41 -5.06 14.92
C SER A 608 -28.27 -3.56 14.64
N SER A 609 -27.60 -3.16 13.55
CA SER A 609 -27.25 -1.77 13.24
C SER A 609 -26.48 -1.06 14.38
N SER A 610 -25.65 -1.83 15.10
CA SER A 610 -24.74 -1.34 16.15
C SER A 610 -23.32 -1.14 15.60
N TYR A 611 -22.93 -1.89 14.57
CA TYR A 611 -21.62 -1.81 13.93
C TYR A 611 -21.76 -1.71 12.42
N GLY A 612 -20.91 -0.90 11.81
CA GLY A 612 -20.82 -0.74 10.37
C GLY A 612 -19.60 0.06 9.99
N ILE A 613 -19.31 0.10 8.70
CA ILE A 613 -18.20 0.85 8.10
C ILE A 613 -18.57 1.31 6.69
N ALA A 614 -18.23 2.55 6.35
CA ALA A 614 -18.37 3.12 5.02
C ALA A 614 -17.06 3.78 4.56
N GLY A 615 -16.93 3.97 3.24
CA GLY A 615 -15.78 4.66 2.66
C GLY A 615 -15.79 4.69 1.12
N ALA A 616 -14.97 5.57 0.54
CA ALA A 616 -14.76 5.65 -0.90
C ALA A 616 -13.30 6.00 -1.26
N ALA A 617 -12.86 5.55 -2.44
CA ALA A 617 -11.48 5.68 -2.90
C ALA A 617 -11.38 5.71 -4.44
N VAL A 618 -10.44 6.52 -4.95
CA VAL A 618 -9.89 6.31 -6.29
C VAL A 618 -8.82 5.22 -6.18
N LEU A 619 -8.96 4.17 -6.99
CA LEU A 619 -8.03 3.06 -7.07
C LEU A 619 -7.35 3.05 -8.44
N GLN A 620 -6.04 2.81 -8.48
CA GLN A 620 -5.23 2.69 -9.70
C GLN A 620 -4.85 1.23 -9.96
N SER A 621 -4.74 0.83 -11.23
CA SER A 621 -4.25 -0.48 -11.64
C SER A 621 -2.83 -0.73 -11.10
N ALA A 622 -2.72 -1.52 -10.03
CA ALA A 622 -1.45 -1.80 -9.33
C ALA A 622 -0.81 -3.11 -9.81
N LEU A 623 -1.63 -4.09 -10.22
CA LEU A 623 -1.14 -5.38 -10.74
C LEU A 623 -1.90 -5.76 -12.01
N THR A 624 -1.15 -6.14 -13.03
CA THR A 624 -1.64 -6.79 -14.26
C THR A 624 -1.17 -8.23 -14.29
N ARG A 625 -2.05 -9.17 -14.66
CA ARG A 625 -1.80 -10.61 -14.54
C ARG A 625 -2.42 -11.41 -15.68
N THR A 626 -1.64 -12.34 -16.24
CA THR A 626 -2.12 -13.28 -17.27
C THR A 626 -3.14 -14.25 -16.66
N GLN A 627 -3.92 -14.91 -17.51
CA GLN A 627 -4.62 -16.12 -17.08
C GLN A 627 -3.62 -17.11 -16.45
N GLU A 628 -4.05 -17.78 -15.37
CA GLU A 628 -3.26 -18.85 -14.76
C GLU A 628 -3.09 -20.02 -15.73
N VAL A 629 -1.85 -20.50 -15.84
CA VAL A 629 -1.52 -21.75 -16.53
C VAL A 629 -0.95 -22.76 -15.55
N ASN A 630 -1.19 -24.04 -15.78
CA ASN A 630 -0.48 -25.09 -15.06
C ASN A 630 1.00 -25.05 -15.47
N ALA A 631 1.90 -25.15 -14.50
CA ALA A 631 3.33 -25.28 -14.75
C ALA A 631 3.64 -26.54 -15.58
N PRO A 632 4.85 -26.65 -16.18
CA PRO A 632 5.31 -27.91 -16.79
C PRO A 632 5.30 -29.07 -15.78
N SER A 633 5.12 -30.30 -16.28
CA SER A 633 5.21 -31.50 -15.42
C SER A 633 6.63 -31.63 -14.84
N GLY A 634 6.73 -31.93 -13.55
CA GLY A 634 8.00 -32.01 -12.85
C GLY A 634 8.60 -30.67 -12.40
N ALA A 635 8.02 -29.53 -12.78
CA ALA A 635 8.40 -28.23 -12.22
C ALA A 635 8.05 -28.17 -10.72
N THR A 636 8.89 -27.49 -9.93
CA THR A 636 8.78 -27.44 -8.47
C THR A 636 8.67 -26.01 -7.98
N ALA A 637 7.72 -25.75 -7.08
CA ALA A 637 7.64 -24.54 -6.27
C ALA A 637 7.92 -24.89 -4.79
N LEU A 638 8.78 -24.10 -4.14
CA LEU A 638 8.95 -24.07 -2.69
C LEU A 638 8.32 -22.78 -2.17
N THR A 639 7.47 -22.86 -1.16
CA THR A 639 6.89 -21.69 -0.48
C THR A 639 7.34 -21.60 0.98
N ALA A 640 7.34 -20.39 1.52
CA ALA A 640 7.55 -20.10 2.94
C ALA A 640 6.60 -18.98 3.38
N PHE A 641 5.85 -19.18 4.46
CA PHE A 641 4.93 -18.16 5.00
C PHE A 641 4.67 -18.40 6.48
N ILE A 642 4.14 -17.39 7.18
CA ILE A 642 3.67 -17.54 8.56
C ILE A 642 2.14 -17.58 8.53
N SER A 643 1.57 -18.62 9.15
CA SER A 643 0.11 -18.80 9.24
C SER A 643 -0.38 -18.65 10.67
N VAL A 644 -1.59 -18.12 10.83
CA VAL A 644 -2.34 -18.10 12.09
C VAL A 644 -3.30 -19.29 12.08
N ASP A 645 -3.21 -20.14 13.11
CA ASP A 645 -4.15 -21.24 13.34
C ASP A 645 -5.59 -20.69 13.42
N SER A 646 -6.54 -21.28 12.69
CA SER A 646 -7.94 -20.81 12.71
C SER A 646 -8.59 -20.84 14.10
N ASN A 647 -8.03 -21.64 15.02
CA ASN A 647 -8.54 -21.86 16.37
C ASN A 647 -7.65 -21.25 17.47
N SER A 648 -6.57 -20.52 17.14
CA SER A 648 -5.75 -19.84 18.16
C SER A 648 -5.00 -18.62 17.62
N THR A 649 -4.58 -17.72 18.51
CA THR A 649 -3.69 -16.60 18.15
C THR A 649 -2.24 -17.02 17.84
N LYS A 650 -1.92 -18.33 17.90
CA LYS A 650 -0.55 -18.82 17.66
C LYS A 650 -0.23 -18.81 16.17
N LYS A 651 0.81 -18.05 15.84
CA LYS A 651 1.46 -18.05 14.53
C LYS A 651 2.36 -19.30 14.39
N ARG A 652 2.54 -19.81 13.18
CA ARG A 652 3.48 -20.90 12.85
C ARG A 652 4.13 -20.63 11.49
N GLU A 653 5.43 -20.86 11.39
CA GLU A 653 6.10 -20.91 10.10
C GLU A 653 5.70 -22.18 9.34
N ILE A 654 5.49 -22.06 8.04
CA ILE A 654 5.13 -23.16 7.15
C ILE A 654 6.00 -23.09 5.90
N GLN A 655 6.62 -24.22 5.57
CA GLN A 655 7.34 -24.44 4.34
C GLN A 655 6.66 -25.58 3.57
N ALA A 656 6.42 -25.40 2.28
CA ALA A 656 5.87 -26.46 1.44
C ALA A 656 6.66 -26.59 0.14
N THR A 657 6.86 -27.84 -0.30
CA THR A 657 7.43 -28.16 -1.62
C THR A 657 6.36 -28.85 -2.45
N VAL A 658 5.92 -28.18 -3.52
CA VAL A 658 4.94 -28.73 -4.44
C VAL A 658 5.60 -28.94 -5.80
N GLN A 659 5.82 -30.21 -6.15
CA GLN A 659 6.22 -30.60 -7.50
C GLN A 659 4.98 -30.95 -8.32
N ASN A 660 4.84 -30.32 -9.48
CA ASN A 660 3.68 -30.40 -10.35
C ASN A 660 3.56 -31.78 -11.04
N GLY A 661 2.39 -32.40 -10.94
CA GLY A 661 2.11 -33.76 -11.41
C GLY A 661 0.62 -34.12 -11.29
N THR A 662 0.31 -35.41 -11.13
CA THR A 662 -1.08 -35.89 -11.15
C THR A 662 -1.90 -35.52 -9.89
N THR A 663 -1.27 -35.52 -8.72
CA THR A 663 -1.91 -35.26 -7.41
C THR A 663 -1.54 -33.91 -6.80
N ASN A 664 -0.66 -33.17 -7.46
CA ASN A 664 -0.11 -31.90 -6.99
C ASN A 664 -0.10 -30.92 -8.16
N LEU A 665 -0.59 -29.70 -7.96
CA LEU A 665 -0.65 -28.67 -8.99
C LEU A 665 0.19 -27.48 -8.58
N VAL A 666 1.02 -26.99 -9.51
CA VAL A 666 1.62 -25.66 -9.43
C VAL A 666 1.04 -24.85 -10.59
N LYS A 667 0.44 -23.71 -10.29
CA LYS A 667 0.03 -22.75 -11.31
C LYS A 667 0.94 -21.53 -11.29
N THR A 668 1.17 -21.02 -12.49
CA THR A 668 1.95 -19.82 -12.73
C THR A 668 1.19 -18.83 -13.60
N ALA A 669 1.53 -17.55 -13.47
CA ALA A 669 1.12 -16.49 -14.39
C ALA A 669 2.34 -15.62 -14.75
N THR A 670 2.17 -14.74 -15.72
CA THR A 670 2.95 -13.49 -15.76
C THR A 670 2.22 -12.46 -14.91
N VAL A 671 2.97 -11.69 -14.12
CA VAL A 671 2.43 -10.65 -13.22
C VAL A 671 3.36 -9.44 -13.31
N ASN A 672 2.84 -8.27 -13.67
CA ASN A 672 3.63 -7.05 -13.91
C ASN A 672 4.88 -7.33 -14.80
N SER A 673 4.68 -8.05 -15.91
CA SER A 673 5.73 -8.53 -16.83
C SER A 673 6.74 -9.56 -16.26
N VAL A 674 6.65 -9.94 -14.99
CA VAL A 674 7.45 -11.02 -14.40
C VAL A 674 6.79 -12.36 -14.75
N GLY A 675 7.44 -13.18 -15.57
CA GLY A 675 6.94 -14.49 -15.99
C GLY A 675 7.17 -15.60 -14.95
N ASN A 676 6.42 -16.70 -15.05
CA ASN A 676 6.54 -17.90 -14.20
C ASN A 676 6.38 -17.63 -12.69
N VAL A 677 5.61 -16.60 -12.33
CA VAL A 677 5.29 -16.26 -10.93
C VAL A 677 4.32 -17.32 -10.40
N VAL A 678 4.63 -17.93 -9.25
CA VAL A 678 3.76 -18.94 -8.62
C VAL A 678 2.54 -18.26 -8.01
N THR A 679 1.34 -18.58 -8.49
CA THR A 679 0.10 -17.97 -8.01
C THR A 679 -0.80 -18.91 -7.23
N ASN A 680 -0.64 -20.22 -7.45
CA ASN A 680 -1.41 -21.24 -6.77
C ASN A 680 -0.56 -22.50 -6.61
N THR A 681 -0.58 -23.12 -5.44
CA THR A 681 -0.05 -24.47 -5.27
C THR A 681 -1.04 -25.33 -4.51
N ILE A 682 -1.30 -26.54 -5.00
CA ILE A 682 -2.22 -27.51 -4.40
C ILE A 682 -1.44 -28.80 -4.17
N GLN A 683 -1.39 -29.26 -2.93
CA GLN A 683 -0.78 -30.52 -2.53
C GLN A 683 -1.87 -31.50 -2.10
N GLY A 684 -1.84 -32.72 -2.66
CA GLY A 684 -2.86 -33.75 -2.36
C GLY A 684 -4.24 -33.41 -2.93
N ALA A 685 -4.27 -32.88 -4.17
CA ALA A 685 -5.50 -32.59 -4.89
C ALA A 685 -6.43 -33.81 -4.90
N ASN A 686 -7.70 -33.59 -4.56
CA ASN A 686 -8.74 -34.63 -4.37
C ASN A 686 -8.60 -35.49 -3.10
N THR A 687 -7.84 -35.06 -2.08
CA THR A 687 -7.83 -35.70 -0.74
C THR A 687 -8.49 -34.84 0.32
N SER A 688 -8.95 -35.43 1.42
CA SER A 688 -9.45 -34.69 2.60
C SER A 688 -8.34 -33.95 3.36
N THR A 689 -7.08 -34.13 2.98
CA THR A 689 -5.89 -33.46 3.54
C THR A 689 -5.30 -32.43 2.57
N GLU A 690 -6.06 -31.99 1.56
CA GLU A 690 -5.60 -31.00 0.58
C GLU A 690 -5.06 -29.75 1.30
N SER A 691 -3.84 -29.36 0.95
CA SER A 691 -3.24 -28.11 1.40
C SER A 691 -2.95 -27.22 0.19
N ARG A 692 -3.26 -25.93 0.31
CA ARG A 692 -3.37 -25.00 -0.81
C ARG A 692 -2.89 -23.62 -0.43
N PHE A 693 -2.12 -23.00 -1.31
CA PHE A 693 -1.74 -21.58 -1.26
C PHE A 693 -2.33 -20.87 -2.47
N GLU A 694 -2.92 -19.69 -2.30
CA GLU A 694 -3.44 -18.86 -3.39
C GLU A 694 -3.07 -17.38 -3.20
N SER A 695 -2.44 -16.77 -4.21
CA SER A 695 -2.01 -15.37 -4.21
C SER A 695 -3.00 -14.42 -4.88
N ASN A 696 -4.26 -14.81 -5.02
CA ASN A 696 -5.17 -14.26 -6.02
C ASN A 696 -5.39 -12.74 -5.95
N ARG A 697 -5.20 -12.14 -4.77
CA ARG A 697 -5.43 -10.71 -4.49
C ARG A 697 -4.18 -10.04 -3.86
N ALA A 698 -3.03 -10.70 -3.93
CA ALA A 698 -1.78 -10.28 -3.29
C ALA A 698 -0.90 -9.41 -4.20
N PHE A 699 -0.05 -8.58 -3.61
CA PHE A 699 0.97 -7.79 -4.32
C PHE A 699 2.24 -8.59 -4.52
N LEU A 700 2.75 -8.60 -5.75
CA LEU A 700 4.04 -9.20 -6.07
C LEU A 700 5.16 -8.15 -5.87
N THR A 701 6.11 -8.46 -4.98
CA THR A 701 7.30 -7.66 -4.68
C THR A 701 8.53 -8.59 -4.60
N ASP A 702 9.74 -8.01 -4.65
CA ASP A 702 11.00 -8.72 -4.38
C ASP A 702 11.17 -9.95 -5.28
N THR A 703 10.93 -9.69 -6.56
CA THR A 703 11.03 -10.70 -7.61
C THR A 703 12.45 -10.80 -8.14
N GLY A 704 12.80 -11.99 -8.58
CA GLY A 704 13.98 -12.16 -9.40
C GLY A 704 14.00 -13.52 -10.06
N GLY A 705 15.02 -13.71 -10.90
CA GLY A 705 15.21 -14.97 -11.61
C GLY A 705 16.58 -15.06 -12.24
N ASN A 706 16.85 -16.16 -12.93
CA ASN A 706 18.13 -16.40 -13.58
C ASN A 706 18.00 -17.23 -14.87
N THR A 707 19.12 -17.37 -15.59
CA THR A 707 19.21 -18.12 -16.86
C THR A 707 19.07 -19.64 -16.71
N VAL A 708 19.11 -20.19 -15.50
CA VAL A 708 18.85 -21.62 -15.26
C VAL A 708 17.38 -21.93 -14.95
N GLY A 709 16.48 -20.97 -15.19
CA GLY A 709 15.04 -21.16 -15.06
C GLY A 709 14.56 -21.18 -13.61
N VAL A 710 15.24 -20.46 -12.72
CA VAL A 710 14.71 -20.16 -11.37
C VAL A 710 14.02 -18.81 -11.40
N ASN A 711 12.86 -18.70 -10.75
CA ASN A 711 12.18 -17.43 -10.47
C ASN A 711 11.72 -17.45 -9.00
N TRP A 712 11.83 -16.34 -8.28
CA TRP A 712 11.26 -16.15 -6.93
C TRP A 712 10.48 -14.84 -6.86
N GLY A 713 9.71 -14.71 -5.78
CA GLY A 713 8.99 -13.50 -5.45
C GLY A 713 8.37 -13.62 -4.08
N ARG A 714 7.89 -12.50 -3.56
CA ARG A 714 7.15 -12.41 -2.32
C ARG A 714 5.78 -11.80 -2.59
N TRP A 715 4.75 -12.50 -2.12
CA TRP A 715 3.38 -12.05 -2.09
C TRP A 715 3.11 -11.34 -0.78
N GLN A 716 2.91 -10.02 -0.86
CA GLN A 716 2.52 -9.17 0.25
C GLN A 716 1.00 -8.97 0.23
N ASP A 717 0.36 -9.09 1.41
CA ASP A 717 -1.07 -8.90 1.64
C ASP A 717 -1.97 -9.75 0.72
N GLY A 718 -3.30 -9.75 0.89
CA GLY A 718 -4.27 -10.39 -0.04
C GLY A 718 -4.09 -11.88 -0.40
N TRP A 719 -3.16 -12.61 0.24
CA TRP A 719 -2.89 -14.03 0.01
C TRP A 719 -3.58 -14.90 1.07
N SER A 720 -3.94 -16.12 0.66
CA SER A 720 -4.68 -17.05 1.50
C SER A 720 -4.08 -18.46 1.46
N THR A 721 -4.40 -19.26 2.47
CA THR A 721 -3.97 -20.65 2.57
C THR A 721 -5.07 -21.53 3.18
N LYS A 722 -5.14 -22.78 2.72
CA LYS A 722 -5.95 -23.84 3.32
C LYS A 722 -5.02 -24.97 3.73
N ILE A 723 -5.21 -25.48 4.94
CA ILE A 723 -4.39 -26.57 5.51
C ILE A 723 -5.36 -27.70 5.87
N SER A 724 -5.18 -28.87 5.26
CA SER A 724 -6.12 -30.00 5.37
C SER A 724 -7.60 -29.59 5.14
N GLY A 725 -7.84 -28.78 4.10
CA GLY A 725 -9.16 -28.25 3.75
C GLY A 725 -9.68 -27.08 4.59
N VAL A 726 -9.01 -26.69 5.68
CA VAL A 726 -9.44 -25.60 6.59
C VAL A 726 -8.76 -24.28 6.21
N ASN A 727 -9.53 -23.21 6.03
CA ASN A 727 -8.99 -21.86 5.86
C ASN A 727 -8.15 -21.47 7.09
N SER A 728 -6.88 -21.14 6.89
CA SER A 728 -5.99 -20.66 7.96
C SER A 728 -5.66 -19.19 7.72
N GLY A 729 -5.45 -18.43 8.81
CA GLY A 729 -5.09 -17.02 8.68
C GLY A 729 -3.68 -16.85 8.12
N SER A 730 -3.45 -15.74 7.43
CA SER A 730 -2.14 -15.30 6.97
C SER A 730 -1.56 -14.26 7.94
N ALA A 731 -0.24 -14.30 8.16
CA ALA A 731 0.51 -13.27 8.88
C ALA A 731 1.85 -13.03 8.16
N GLY A 732 2.24 -11.75 8.00
CA GLY A 732 3.37 -11.41 7.16
C GLY A 732 3.16 -11.81 5.71
N HIS A 733 4.25 -12.08 5.00
CA HIS A 733 4.23 -12.29 3.54
C HIS A 733 4.43 -13.75 3.17
N ALA A 734 3.98 -14.13 1.96
CA ALA A 734 4.19 -15.47 1.41
C ALA A 734 5.27 -15.45 0.33
N HIS A 735 6.39 -16.11 0.61
CA HIS A 735 7.54 -16.22 -0.27
C HIS A 735 7.39 -17.45 -1.17
N PHE A 736 7.81 -17.36 -2.42
CA PHE A 736 7.96 -18.51 -3.31
C PHE A 736 9.30 -18.50 -4.04
N ILE A 737 9.83 -19.68 -4.33
CA ILE A 737 10.90 -19.90 -5.28
C ILE A 737 10.56 -21.12 -6.15
N TYR A 738 10.73 -20.98 -7.46
CA TYR A 738 10.20 -21.87 -8.48
C TYR A 738 11.26 -22.21 -9.51
N SER A 739 11.22 -23.44 -10.02
CA SER A 739 11.94 -23.80 -11.25
C SER A 739 11.26 -24.91 -12.04
N ASP A 740 11.30 -24.79 -13.36
CA ASP A 740 10.96 -25.86 -14.30
C ASP A 740 12.18 -26.72 -14.71
N LYS A 741 13.39 -26.38 -14.23
CA LYS A 741 14.66 -27.07 -14.53
C LYS A 741 15.16 -27.91 -13.35
N VAL A 742 14.27 -28.66 -12.70
CA VAL A 742 14.64 -29.59 -11.62
C VAL A 742 15.66 -30.62 -12.13
N THR A 743 16.72 -30.85 -11.37
CA THR A 743 17.78 -31.78 -11.77
C THR A 743 17.25 -33.21 -11.79
N ASN A 744 17.47 -33.93 -12.89
CA ASN A 744 17.13 -35.34 -12.95
C ASN A 744 17.99 -36.13 -11.96
N THR A 745 17.35 -36.84 -11.02
CA THR A 745 18.03 -37.62 -9.96
C THR A 745 18.93 -38.71 -10.51
N ALA A 746 18.68 -39.20 -11.73
CA ALA A 746 19.56 -40.14 -12.44
C ALA A 746 20.97 -39.56 -12.71
N ASN A 747 21.13 -38.24 -12.68
CA ASN A 747 22.43 -37.58 -12.85
C ASN A 747 23.25 -37.51 -11.55
N TYR A 748 22.63 -37.66 -10.37
CA TYR A 748 23.32 -37.50 -9.07
C TYR A 748 24.51 -38.44 -8.87
N PRO A 749 24.48 -39.74 -9.25
CA PRO A 749 25.63 -40.64 -9.07
C PRO A 749 26.88 -40.25 -9.86
N ALA A 750 26.77 -39.36 -10.85
CA ALA A 750 27.90 -38.86 -11.62
C ALA A 750 28.54 -37.59 -11.00
N LEU A 751 28.01 -37.10 -9.88
CA LEU A 751 28.46 -35.87 -9.22
C LEU A 751 29.26 -36.19 -7.96
N SER A 752 30.41 -35.53 -7.79
CA SER A 752 31.10 -35.49 -6.49
C SER A 752 30.33 -34.65 -5.48
N SER A 753 30.69 -34.77 -4.21
CA SER A 753 30.32 -33.81 -3.17
C SER A 753 30.68 -32.36 -3.59
N ALA A 754 29.93 -31.39 -3.07
CA ALA A 754 30.02 -29.99 -3.46
C ALA A 754 29.63 -29.05 -2.31
N SER A 755 30.16 -27.85 -2.34
CA SER A 755 29.67 -26.72 -1.55
C SER A 755 28.81 -25.83 -2.42
N PHE A 756 27.91 -25.09 -1.79
CA PHE A 756 26.95 -24.20 -2.42
C PHE A 756 26.92 -22.88 -1.62
N THR A 757 26.97 -21.76 -2.32
CA THR A 757 26.96 -20.41 -1.73
C THR A 757 25.70 -19.64 -2.12
N TYR A 758 25.26 -18.73 -1.27
CA TYR A 758 24.16 -17.81 -1.56
C TYR A 758 24.37 -17.06 -2.88
N LEU A 759 23.32 -16.99 -3.70
CA LEU A 759 23.29 -16.24 -4.96
C LEU A 759 22.18 -15.19 -4.99
N GLY A 760 21.05 -15.44 -4.31
CA GLY A 760 19.90 -14.55 -4.23
C GLY A 760 18.68 -15.25 -3.66
N GLY A 761 17.49 -14.71 -3.90
CA GLY A 761 16.23 -15.17 -3.30
C GLY A 761 15.51 -14.00 -2.64
N THR A 762 14.35 -14.24 -2.03
CA THR A 762 13.58 -13.17 -1.39
C THR A 762 14.27 -12.64 -0.14
N SER A 763 14.28 -11.32 0.05
CA SER A 763 14.40 -10.68 1.36
C SER A 763 13.40 -11.31 2.34
N PRO A 764 13.86 -11.93 3.46
CA PRO A 764 13.00 -12.64 4.40
C PRO A 764 12.06 -11.68 5.14
N THR A 765 10.98 -12.22 5.72
CA THR A 765 10.07 -11.44 6.56
C THR A 765 9.87 -12.05 7.94
N ASP A 766 9.55 -11.21 8.92
CA ASP A 766 9.16 -11.63 10.27
C ASP A 766 7.64 -11.76 10.44
N GLU A 767 7.20 -12.08 11.66
CA GLU A 767 5.78 -12.24 11.99
C GLU A 767 4.92 -10.97 11.85
N LEU A 768 5.53 -9.82 11.55
CA LEU A 768 4.90 -8.53 11.31
C LEU A 768 5.01 -8.11 9.83
N GLY A 769 5.51 -8.98 8.95
CA GLY A 769 5.73 -8.69 7.52
C GLY A 769 6.95 -7.82 7.23
N ARG A 770 7.72 -7.44 8.27
CA ARG A 770 8.84 -6.49 8.11
C ARG A 770 9.97 -7.18 7.36
N THR A 771 10.40 -6.56 6.26
CA THR A 771 11.40 -7.11 5.34
C THR A 771 12.81 -7.04 5.89
N GLY A 772 13.60 -8.05 5.57
CA GLY A 772 14.97 -8.24 6.04
C GLY A 772 15.97 -8.50 4.91
N SER A 773 17.13 -9.05 5.26
CA SER A 773 18.14 -9.47 4.28
C SER A 773 18.77 -10.82 4.68
N ILE A 774 19.22 -11.60 3.69
CA ILE A 774 20.09 -12.77 3.94
C ILE A 774 21.53 -12.27 3.85
N THR A 775 22.26 -12.31 4.96
CA THR A 775 23.65 -11.82 5.03
C THR A 775 24.65 -12.89 4.58
N SER A 776 24.33 -14.16 4.79
CA SER A 776 25.04 -15.29 4.18
C SER A 776 24.19 -16.55 4.18
N ALA A 777 24.39 -17.40 3.18
CA ALA A 777 23.86 -18.77 3.18
C ALA A 777 24.88 -19.73 2.58
N THR A 778 25.01 -20.91 3.16
CA THR A 778 25.91 -21.97 2.69
C THR A 778 25.25 -23.33 2.80
N MET A 779 25.56 -24.24 1.88
CA MET A 779 25.11 -25.63 1.94
C MET A 779 26.22 -26.56 1.46
N SER A 780 26.45 -27.67 2.16
CA SER A 780 27.38 -28.73 1.76
C SER A 780 26.60 -29.99 1.43
N VAL A 781 26.93 -30.62 0.32
CA VAL A 781 26.14 -31.69 -0.30
C VAL A 781 27.05 -32.84 -0.67
N ASP A 782 26.64 -34.07 -0.33
CA ASP A 782 27.19 -35.27 -0.93
C ASP A 782 26.15 -35.94 -1.84
N PHE A 783 26.42 -35.92 -3.15
CA PHE A 783 25.55 -36.52 -4.16
C PHE A 783 25.66 -38.05 -4.21
N LEU A 784 26.76 -38.64 -3.70
CA LEU A 784 26.92 -40.09 -3.60
C LEU A 784 26.01 -40.67 -2.52
N SER A 785 26.00 -40.09 -1.32
CA SER A 785 25.06 -40.47 -0.26
C SER A 785 23.66 -39.84 -0.41
N GLN A 786 23.46 -38.96 -1.40
CA GLN A 786 22.25 -38.16 -1.60
C GLN A 786 21.80 -37.42 -0.32
N SER A 787 22.75 -36.74 0.32
CA SER A 787 22.55 -36.05 1.59
C SER A 787 23.12 -34.64 1.59
N ILE A 788 22.42 -33.74 2.28
CA ILE A 788 22.88 -32.42 2.66
C ILE A 788 23.59 -32.56 4.01
N THR A 789 24.90 -32.33 4.03
CA THR A 789 25.77 -32.55 5.19
C THR A 789 25.87 -31.32 6.10
N SER A 790 25.67 -30.12 5.55
CA SER A 790 25.45 -28.89 6.31
C SER A 790 24.54 -27.93 5.54
N TYR A 791 23.72 -27.16 6.24
CA TYR A 791 22.95 -26.05 5.69
C TYR A 791 22.93 -24.93 6.73
N ASN A 792 23.35 -23.72 6.35
CA ASN A 792 23.39 -22.57 7.25
C ASN A 792 22.82 -21.33 6.55
N ILE A 793 21.98 -20.58 7.25
CA ILE A 793 21.45 -19.27 6.84
C ILE A 793 21.65 -18.28 7.99
N ASN A 794 22.24 -17.13 7.65
CA ASN A 794 22.27 -15.95 8.50
C ASN A 794 21.45 -14.85 7.83
N ALA A 795 20.56 -14.21 8.60
CA ALA A 795 19.63 -13.21 8.11
C ALA A 795 19.33 -12.13 9.15
N THR A 796 18.89 -10.97 8.71
CA THR A 796 18.44 -9.87 9.55
C THR A 796 16.98 -9.54 9.27
N THR A 797 16.25 -9.08 10.27
CA THR A 797 14.96 -8.36 10.14
C THR A 797 14.99 -7.14 11.08
N PRO A 798 14.07 -6.16 11.00
CA PRO A 798 14.21 -4.93 11.77
C PRO A 798 14.28 -5.15 13.29
N GLY A 799 15.46 -4.86 13.86
CA GLY A 799 15.79 -5.07 15.27
C GLY A 799 16.23 -6.50 15.65
N ARG A 800 16.40 -7.43 14.68
CA ARG A 800 16.74 -8.84 14.96
C ARG A 800 17.77 -9.42 13.99
N THR A 801 18.63 -10.30 14.50
CA THR A 801 19.59 -11.08 13.69
C THR A 801 19.42 -12.56 13.99
N TRP A 802 19.35 -13.37 12.93
CA TRP A 802 19.04 -14.79 12.95
C TRP A 802 20.20 -15.59 12.39
N ALA A 803 20.57 -16.68 13.07
CA ALA A 803 21.55 -17.65 12.60
C ALA A 803 20.97 -19.06 12.72
N LEU A 804 20.57 -19.66 11.60
CA LEU A 804 19.89 -20.95 11.49
C LEU A 804 20.80 -21.99 10.83
N ASN A 805 20.95 -23.16 11.45
CA ASN A 805 21.89 -24.20 11.04
C ASN A 805 21.23 -25.58 11.10
N SER A 806 21.52 -26.46 10.14
CA SER A 806 21.05 -27.85 10.13
C SER A 806 21.59 -28.63 11.32
N THR A 807 20.71 -29.27 12.08
CA THR A 807 21.08 -30.10 13.24
C THR A 807 21.88 -31.36 12.86
N THR A 808 21.57 -31.95 11.71
CA THR A 808 22.05 -33.27 11.28
C THR A 808 22.12 -33.37 9.76
N THR A 809 22.93 -34.31 9.27
CA THR A 809 22.94 -34.69 7.84
C THR A 809 21.55 -35.16 7.41
N THR A 810 20.99 -34.51 6.40
CA THR A 810 19.60 -34.69 5.97
C THR A 810 19.54 -35.28 4.56
N SER A 811 18.76 -36.35 4.34
CA SER A 811 18.62 -36.94 3.00
C SER A 811 17.90 -36.00 2.03
N PHE A 812 18.15 -36.14 0.71
CA PHE A 812 17.45 -35.34 -0.30
C PHE A 812 15.92 -35.49 -0.24
N VAL A 813 15.41 -36.68 0.11
CA VAL A 813 13.96 -36.93 0.26
C VAL A 813 13.40 -36.16 1.46
N SER A 814 14.10 -36.17 2.58
CA SER A 814 13.74 -35.42 3.79
C SER A 814 13.79 -33.91 3.54
N ALA A 815 14.87 -33.41 2.95
CA ALA A 815 15.05 -32.00 2.61
C ALA A 815 14.02 -31.52 1.59
N LYS A 816 13.66 -32.31 0.58
CA LYS A 816 12.58 -31.97 -0.35
C LYS A 816 11.22 -31.86 0.34
N SER A 817 10.99 -32.64 1.40
CA SER A 817 9.71 -32.71 2.11
C SER A 817 9.60 -31.73 3.28
N GLY A 818 10.48 -30.73 3.40
CA GLY A 818 10.50 -29.76 4.50
C GLY A 818 11.00 -30.31 5.84
N ASN A 819 11.56 -31.51 5.86
CA ASN A 819 12.01 -32.18 7.09
C ASN A 819 13.50 -31.97 7.38
N MET A 820 14.11 -30.86 6.93
CA MET A 820 15.46 -30.47 7.35
C MET A 820 15.35 -29.63 8.63
N ALA A 821 15.57 -30.25 9.79
CA ALA A 821 15.45 -29.57 11.08
C ALA A 821 16.60 -28.58 11.33
N LEU A 822 16.24 -27.31 11.54
CA LEU A 822 17.18 -26.22 11.86
C LEU A 822 17.16 -25.92 13.36
N THR A 823 18.30 -25.49 13.87
CA THR A 823 18.44 -24.87 15.20
C THR A 823 19.29 -23.61 15.09
N GLY A 824 19.14 -22.69 16.03
CA GLY A 824 19.80 -21.41 15.90
C GLY A 824 19.71 -20.48 17.10
N THR A 825 20.18 -19.26 16.85
CA THR A 825 20.06 -18.12 17.76
C THR A 825 19.31 -16.98 17.06
N CYS A 826 18.64 -16.16 17.88
CA CYS A 826 18.11 -14.88 17.45
C CYS A 826 18.57 -13.81 18.46
N THR A 827 19.36 -12.85 17.99
CA THR A 827 19.68 -11.63 18.74
C THR A 827 18.54 -10.64 18.54
N GLY A 828 18.02 -10.06 19.63
CA GLY A 828 16.86 -9.15 19.59
C GLY A 828 15.49 -9.84 19.67
N CYS A 829 15.45 -11.17 19.83
CA CYS A 829 14.22 -11.89 20.18
C CYS A 829 13.95 -11.91 21.70
N SER A 830 12.70 -12.16 22.09
CA SER A 830 12.26 -12.24 23.49
C SER A 830 12.84 -13.43 24.26
N THR A 831 13.04 -14.56 23.58
CA THR A 831 13.58 -15.81 24.15
C THR A 831 14.48 -16.55 23.16
N THR A 832 15.27 -17.50 23.65
CA THR A 832 16.11 -18.44 22.88
C THR A 832 16.07 -19.81 23.59
N PRO A 833 16.23 -20.96 22.89
CA PRO A 833 16.77 -21.15 21.54
C PRO A 833 15.76 -20.96 20.39
N VAL A 834 16.28 -20.87 19.17
CA VAL A 834 15.50 -20.89 17.92
C VAL A 834 15.46 -22.32 17.36
N VAL A 835 14.29 -22.74 16.90
CA VAL A 835 14.07 -23.94 16.09
C VAL A 835 13.55 -23.54 14.71
N GLY A 836 13.55 -24.45 13.74
CA GLY A 836 13.00 -24.15 12.42
C GLY A 836 13.11 -25.31 11.45
N SER A 837 12.79 -25.04 10.18
CA SER A 837 12.94 -26.02 9.09
C SER A 837 13.39 -25.37 7.79
N ALA A 838 13.97 -26.19 6.91
CA ALA A 838 14.18 -25.84 5.51
C ALA A 838 13.65 -26.92 4.56
N SER A 839 13.22 -26.48 3.38
CA SER A 839 13.05 -27.33 2.20
C SER A 839 14.15 -27.07 1.18
N THR A 840 14.54 -28.05 0.36
CA THR A 840 15.54 -27.87 -0.71
C THR A 840 15.26 -28.76 -1.92
N GLU A 841 15.51 -28.23 -3.12
CA GLU A 841 15.50 -28.97 -4.39
C GLU A 841 16.68 -28.52 -5.29
N PHE A 842 17.25 -29.44 -6.07
CA PHE A 842 18.40 -29.13 -6.94
C PHE A 842 17.96 -28.80 -8.37
N VAL A 843 18.56 -27.79 -8.99
CA VAL A 843 18.13 -27.26 -10.30
C VAL A 843 19.28 -26.96 -11.27
N GLY A 844 18.93 -26.89 -12.55
CA GLY A 844 19.86 -26.75 -13.67
C GLY A 844 20.61 -28.04 -14.00
N ASN A 845 21.49 -27.98 -15.00
CA ASN A 845 22.30 -29.12 -15.38
C ASN A 845 23.25 -29.51 -14.23
N ASN A 846 23.38 -30.81 -13.96
CA ASN A 846 24.31 -31.37 -12.97
C ASN A 846 24.22 -30.75 -11.56
N ALA A 847 23.00 -30.35 -11.14
CA ALA A 847 22.75 -29.65 -9.89
C ALA A 847 23.65 -28.41 -9.70
N SER A 848 23.77 -27.60 -10.77
CA SER A 848 24.52 -26.33 -10.77
C SER A 848 24.04 -25.32 -9.71
N HIS A 849 22.79 -25.45 -9.28
CA HIS A 849 22.14 -24.56 -8.31
C HIS A 849 21.20 -25.38 -7.41
N ALA A 850 20.79 -24.79 -6.30
CA ALA A 850 19.73 -25.33 -5.46
C ALA A 850 18.77 -24.22 -5.04
N ILE A 851 17.48 -24.53 -4.97
CA ILE A 851 16.43 -23.64 -4.46
C ILE A 851 15.98 -24.14 -3.10
N SER A 852 15.67 -23.21 -2.19
CA SER A 852 15.32 -23.52 -0.82
C SER A 852 14.28 -22.53 -0.27
N SER A 853 13.38 -23.04 0.57
CA SER A 853 12.58 -22.25 1.51
C SER A 853 13.06 -22.55 2.92
N PHE A 854 12.98 -21.57 3.81
CA PHE A 854 13.34 -21.74 5.21
C PHE A 854 12.37 -20.99 6.12
N GLY A 855 12.35 -21.37 7.39
CA GLY A 855 11.83 -20.55 8.46
C GLY A 855 12.39 -20.96 9.81
N GLY A 856 12.24 -20.06 10.78
CA GLY A 856 12.63 -20.29 12.16
C GLY A 856 11.75 -19.51 13.13
N SER A 857 11.60 -20.05 14.33
CA SER A 857 10.76 -19.52 15.40
C SER A 857 11.42 -19.76 16.75
N ILE A 858 11.21 -18.82 17.68
CA ILE A 858 11.52 -19.04 19.11
C ILE A 858 10.40 -19.86 19.77
N ALA A 859 10.69 -20.46 20.93
CA ALA A 859 9.83 -21.50 21.52
C ALA A 859 8.37 -21.11 21.83
N ASP A 860 8.06 -19.82 21.96
CA ASP A 860 6.71 -19.30 22.18
C ASP A 860 6.00 -18.82 20.89
N ASN A 861 6.68 -18.93 19.74
CA ASN A 861 6.28 -18.45 18.42
C ASN A 861 6.05 -16.93 18.32
N SER A 862 6.47 -16.12 19.30
CA SER A 862 6.26 -14.66 19.30
C SER A 862 7.21 -13.90 18.36
N ASN A 863 8.37 -14.47 18.03
CA ASN A 863 9.25 -13.97 16.99
C ASN A 863 9.54 -15.08 15.97
N GLN A 864 9.44 -14.75 14.68
CA GLN A 864 9.64 -15.71 13.59
C GLN A 864 10.38 -15.05 12.41
N ILE A 865 10.89 -15.89 11.52
CA ILE A 865 11.44 -15.49 10.22
C ILE A 865 11.07 -16.54 9.17
N VAL A 866 10.73 -16.09 7.95
CA VAL A 866 10.53 -16.94 6.76
C VAL A 866 11.17 -16.33 5.54
N GLY A 867 11.57 -17.17 4.58
CA GLY A 867 12.15 -16.70 3.32
C GLY A 867 12.48 -17.82 2.33
N THR A 868 13.06 -17.42 1.21
CA THR A 868 13.60 -18.33 0.19
C THR A 868 15.02 -17.94 -0.19
N ALA A 869 15.82 -18.94 -0.56
CA ALA A 869 17.22 -18.78 -0.95
C ALA A 869 17.53 -19.62 -2.20
N LEU A 870 18.22 -18.99 -3.14
CA LEU A 870 18.87 -19.60 -4.29
C LEU A 870 20.36 -19.72 -3.98
N PHE A 871 20.89 -20.92 -4.17
CA PHE A 871 22.30 -21.23 -4.02
C PHE A 871 22.93 -21.59 -5.37
N LYS A 872 24.22 -21.30 -5.51
CA LYS A 872 25.07 -21.70 -6.64
C LYS A 872 26.16 -22.66 -6.18
N ARG A 873 26.42 -23.69 -6.99
CA ARG A 873 27.49 -24.68 -6.80
C ARG A 873 28.87 -24.13 -7.18
#